data_AF-A0AAE2EIR7-F1
#
_entry.id   AF-A0AAE2EIR7-F1
#
_cell.length_a   1.000
_cell.length_b   1.000
_cell.length_c   1.000
_cell.angle_alpha   90.00
_cell.angle_beta   90.00
_cell.angle_gamma   90.00
#
_symmetry.space_group_name_H-M   'P 1'
#
loop_
_entity.id
_entity.type
_entity.pdbx_description
1 polymer ?
#
loop_
_entity_poly.entity_id
_entity_poly.type
_entity_poly.pdbx_seq_one_letter_code
_entity_poly.pdbx_strand_id
1 'polypeptide(L)'
;MKKILSLISLFSLITSSSLLVISCTHNYSSTNKIPTIPNTNKKPETPNEKIPENVPNHSDNKPEIPKTPDNNNLKPNDQNNHSDNSENSNYTPSNITKLVYEPNKIYEVEKNPEYFTDFHLFSSDFLLNNSAYTISRSTNKFYTAKHNMNVFLKTGNYNNPVDFRSIYNSNTDDKFWKHTKDIGWYGDLGKTDEEKVAFYNDHISVDGMVKQAYLKNFKAEEIGPSKSLNFDFNSFILRNPFGFLPSNLSQLFYYMDFESITQLFNIGKVIDIKANFDDKKGEFEILLTNSNGEKYYKKINKQNTKSLKSDSDYYKYINDRSFNILIGLKKWKTDKFKLQDPSIEIDHIGGTAWVIDRTINEELERQDYYELLIATNIHVFSLRDAFDKSLHLDINNKNQRYFNDWNASFWDYETFKDQNTIPHISASRLNSNNFDSNEIKVDSSLEQTFEIQNEYLTAPYYTPRYSVSGLRSKVYDDGLAYFEEFDKTSLMAKTKNGGADFVILKLKIKKNKLKHILPELDKVIGKEEEKNWHIGLGWNEKHSPIKTQFYAGYPAKNYDYSKRKFDYVFKTNKSIGGIISTQNRSVDANNFKSLWTKYDEKENKDWNSHHDNWQKYTEPFIENQHGMVKTVLTQHSSLFTRIEKNEDHKALDKGSSGSMAIDSSFNLIGINYLLTSDDKHNTITNAISLMQGQSDYENGFDGNIRTDFIKKLKKDNLITVKLNPNKK
;
A
#
# COMPACT_ATOMS: atom_id res chain seq x y z
N MET A 1 16.72 -73.84 -3.39
CA MET A 1 17.50 -72.61 -3.62
C MET A 1 16.65 -71.45 -3.12
N LYS A 2 16.75 -71.05 -1.84
CA LYS A 2 17.59 -69.94 -1.30
C LYS A 2 17.37 -68.62 -2.06
N LYS A 3 17.02 -67.46 -1.50
CA LYS A 3 16.72 -66.90 -0.16
C LYS A 3 16.03 -65.53 -0.45
N ILE A 4 14.90 -65.17 0.16
CA ILE A 4 14.75 -64.31 1.35
C ILE A 4 15.53 -62.98 1.28
N LEU A 5 14.85 -61.82 1.23
CA LEU A 5 14.71 -60.92 2.39
C LEU A 5 13.71 -59.77 2.15
N SER A 6 12.72 -59.70 3.04
CA SER A 6 11.88 -58.56 3.40
C SER A 6 12.58 -57.71 4.47
N LEU A 7 12.31 -56.40 4.53
CA LEU A 7 12.16 -55.56 5.74
C LEU A 7 11.74 -54.15 5.25
N ILE A 8 10.49 -53.68 5.38
CA ILE A 8 9.77 -53.14 6.56
C ILE A 8 10.51 -52.01 7.31
N SER A 9 9.80 -50.86 7.34
CA SER A 9 9.86 -49.70 8.25
C SER A 9 11.12 -48.83 8.27
N LEU A 10 11.01 -47.62 7.70
CA LEU A 10 11.12 -46.38 8.47
C LEU A 10 10.46 -45.24 7.64
N PHE A 11 9.14 -45.11 7.80
CA PHE A 11 8.41 -43.88 7.49
C PHE A 11 8.46 -43.01 8.75
N SER A 12 9.33 -42.01 8.78
CA SER A 12 9.22 -40.83 9.63
C SER A 12 10.17 -39.73 9.10
N LEU A 13 9.59 -38.55 8.87
CA LEU A 13 10.20 -37.21 8.78
C LEU A 13 11.51 -37.08 7.98
N ILE A 14 11.56 -36.31 6.89
CA ILE A 14 11.70 -34.85 6.96
C ILE A 14 11.08 -34.23 5.70
N THR A 15 10.11 -33.35 5.93
CA THR A 15 9.73 -32.29 5.00
C THR A 15 10.85 -31.27 4.95
N SER A 16 11.65 -31.27 3.88
CA SER A 16 12.43 -30.09 3.49
C SER A 16 11.70 -29.39 2.34
N SER A 17 10.76 -28.54 2.73
CA SER A 17 10.38 -27.38 1.92
C SER A 17 11.63 -26.53 1.71
N SER A 18 12.30 -26.71 0.57
CA SER A 18 13.37 -25.85 0.11
C SER A 18 12.80 -24.48 -0.23
N LEU A 19 12.87 -23.58 0.74
CA LEU A 19 13.01 -22.15 0.54
C LEU A 19 14.14 -21.90 -0.46
N LEU A 20 13.78 -21.60 -1.70
CA LEU A 20 14.66 -20.90 -2.63
C LEU A 20 14.37 -19.40 -2.48
N VAL A 21 14.99 -18.83 -1.45
CA VAL A 21 15.32 -17.40 -1.40
C VAL A 21 16.48 -17.22 -2.38
N ILE A 22 16.21 -16.65 -3.54
CA ILE A 22 17.26 -16.34 -4.50
C ILE A 22 17.88 -15.00 -4.09
N SER A 23 18.98 -15.07 -3.32
CA SER A 23 19.99 -14.02 -3.35
C SER A 23 20.93 -14.33 -4.53
N CYS A 24 20.87 -13.53 -5.59
CA CYS A 24 21.79 -13.65 -6.72
C CYS A 24 22.91 -12.62 -6.59
N THR A 25 23.99 -12.98 -5.93
CA THR A 25 25.34 -12.49 -6.29
C THR A 25 25.78 -13.25 -7.52
N HIS A 26 25.90 -12.62 -8.71
CA HIS A 26 26.51 -13.26 -9.87
C HIS A 26 27.57 -12.38 -10.54
N ASN A 27 28.79 -12.90 -10.50
CA ASN A 27 29.94 -12.51 -11.32
C ASN A 27 29.65 -12.78 -12.80
N TYR A 28 29.83 -11.78 -13.67
CA TYR A 28 29.93 -12.01 -15.11
C TYR A 28 31.37 -11.83 -15.59
N SER A 29 31.88 -12.90 -16.22
CA SER A 29 33.10 -12.93 -17.01
C SER A 29 32.85 -12.25 -18.36
N SER A 30 33.62 -11.21 -18.64
CA SER A 30 33.57 -10.41 -19.86
C SER A 30 34.23 -11.13 -21.02
N THR A 31 33.46 -11.53 -22.04
CA THR A 31 33.98 -11.58 -23.42
C THR A 31 32.84 -11.44 -24.40
N ASN A 32 32.62 -10.23 -24.93
CA ASN A 32 32.17 -10.05 -26.30
C ASN A 32 32.62 -8.70 -26.85
N LYS A 33 33.22 -8.76 -28.04
CA LYS A 33 33.93 -7.68 -28.72
C LYS A 33 32.94 -6.61 -29.22
N ILE A 34 33.31 -5.36 -28.96
CA ILE A 34 32.66 -4.12 -29.38
C ILE A 34 32.88 -3.91 -30.90
N PRO A 35 31.85 -3.55 -31.69
CA PRO A 35 32.05 -2.92 -32.99
C PRO A 35 32.24 -1.40 -32.81
N THR A 36 33.35 -0.88 -33.33
CA THR A 36 33.72 0.54 -33.37
C THR A 36 32.79 1.33 -34.30
N ILE A 37 32.25 2.48 -33.84
CA ILE A 37 31.56 3.47 -34.68
C ILE A 37 32.48 4.70 -34.86
N PRO A 38 32.60 5.29 -36.07
CA PRO A 38 33.55 6.35 -36.36
C PRO A 38 33.12 7.72 -35.81
N ASN A 39 34.08 8.45 -35.28
CA ASN A 39 34.00 9.87 -34.91
C ASN A 39 33.87 10.75 -36.16
N THR A 40 32.87 11.64 -36.20
CA THR A 40 33.03 12.94 -36.89
C THR A 40 32.41 14.06 -36.05
N ASN A 41 33.30 14.93 -35.59
CA ASN A 41 33.03 16.20 -34.92
C ASN A 41 32.28 17.16 -35.85
N LYS A 42 31.19 17.76 -35.36
CA LYS A 42 30.79 19.13 -35.74
C LYS A 42 30.23 19.88 -34.53
N LYS A 43 30.87 21.01 -34.24
CA LYS A 43 30.51 22.01 -33.22
C LYS A 43 29.17 22.67 -33.61
N PRO A 44 28.30 23.05 -32.66
CA PRO A 44 27.06 23.75 -32.96
C PRO A 44 27.28 25.26 -33.15
N GLU A 45 26.65 25.82 -34.19
CA GLU A 45 26.42 27.26 -34.37
C GLU A 45 25.15 27.69 -33.64
N THR A 46 25.25 28.76 -32.87
CA THR A 46 24.16 29.48 -32.21
C THR A 46 23.40 30.36 -33.21
N PRO A 47 22.09 30.51 -33.04
CA PRO A 47 21.46 31.80 -33.28
C PRO A 47 20.55 32.26 -32.13
N ASN A 48 20.63 33.58 -31.90
CA ASN A 48 19.90 34.40 -30.94
C ASN A 48 18.38 34.49 -31.17
N GLU A 49 17.70 34.73 -30.04
CA GLU A 49 16.52 35.60 -29.82
C GLU A 49 15.18 35.31 -30.53
N LYS A 50 14.13 35.07 -29.70
CA LYS A 50 13.11 36.09 -29.39
C LYS A 50 12.11 35.60 -28.35
N ILE A 51 11.95 36.38 -27.28
CA ILE A 51 10.86 36.31 -26.30
C ILE A 51 9.66 37.07 -26.88
N PRO A 52 8.43 36.56 -26.69
CA PRO A 52 7.28 37.44 -26.52
C PRO A 52 6.57 37.19 -25.18
N GLU A 53 6.54 38.25 -24.38
CA GLU A 53 5.53 38.49 -23.35
C GLU A 53 4.14 38.51 -23.99
N ASN A 54 3.15 37.89 -23.32
CA ASN A 54 1.79 38.42 -23.21
C ASN A 54 0.98 37.60 -22.20
N VAL A 55 0.78 38.18 -21.03
CA VAL A 55 -0.21 37.78 -20.02
C VAL A 55 -1.46 38.64 -20.23
N PRO A 56 -2.67 38.07 -20.33
CA PRO A 56 -3.90 38.82 -20.11
C PRO A 56 -4.48 38.55 -18.71
N ASN A 57 -4.63 39.65 -17.96
CA ASN A 57 -5.50 39.77 -16.79
C ASN A 57 -6.98 39.65 -17.18
N HIS A 58 -7.78 38.97 -16.36
CA HIS A 58 -9.21 39.25 -16.13
C HIS A 58 -9.64 38.53 -14.84
N SER A 59 -9.75 39.24 -13.71
CA SER A 59 -10.90 40.04 -13.23
C SER A 59 -11.93 39.23 -12.45
N ASP A 60 -12.01 39.56 -11.17
CA ASP A 60 -13.01 39.21 -10.18
C ASP A 60 -14.45 39.24 -10.69
N ASN A 61 -15.23 38.22 -10.33
CA ASN A 61 -16.67 38.36 -10.06
C ASN A 61 -17.14 37.19 -9.18
N LYS A 62 -17.33 37.50 -7.90
CA LYS A 62 -17.88 36.63 -6.86
C LYS A 62 -19.40 36.86 -6.79
N PRO A 63 -20.27 35.86 -7.01
CA PRO A 63 -21.70 36.04 -6.77
C PRO A 63 -22.03 35.85 -5.29
N GLU A 64 -22.85 36.76 -4.77
CA GLU A 64 -23.42 36.75 -3.42
C GLU A 64 -24.37 35.58 -3.19
N ILE A 65 -24.35 35.03 -1.97
CA ILE A 65 -25.26 34.00 -1.47
C ILE A 65 -26.45 34.70 -0.76
N PRO A 66 -27.71 34.35 -1.04
CA PRO A 66 -28.84 34.79 -0.23
C PRO A 66 -28.99 33.93 1.05
N LYS A 67 -29.15 34.60 2.20
CA LYS A 67 -29.69 34.09 3.48
C LYS A 67 -31.22 34.02 3.36
N THR A 68 -32.04 33.07 3.86
CA THR A 68 -32.31 32.38 5.17
C THR A 68 -33.62 31.54 4.98
N PRO A 69 -34.28 30.81 5.93
CA PRO A 69 -33.95 30.19 7.24
C PRO A 69 -34.41 28.70 7.42
N ASP A 70 -34.03 28.11 8.55
CA ASP A 70 -34.43 26.86 9.27
C ASP A 70 -35.62 25.98 8.82
N ASN A 71 -35.43 24.64 8.74
CA ASN A 71 -35.75 23.68 9.83
C ASN A 71 -35.51 22.19 9.44
N ASN A 72 -34.87 21.45 10.37
CA ASN A 72 -34.92 19.99 10.62
C ASN A 72 -34.98 18.98 9.44
N ASN A 73 -33.82 18.46 9.04
CA ASN A 73 -33.62 17.04 8.68
C ASN A 73 -32.12 16.72 8.61
N LEU A 74 -31.67 15.73 9.38
CA LEU A 74 -30.31 15.19 9.38
C LEU A 74 -29.95 14.69 7.97
N LYS A 75 -29.11 15.46 7.26
CA LYS A 75 -28.49 15.08 5.98
C LYS A 75 -27.06 14.57 6.22
N PRO A 76 -26.52 13.71 5.32
CA PRO A 76 -25.30 12.93 5.52
C PRO A 76 -24.02 13.73 5.22
N ASN A 77 -23.88 14.91 5.83
CA ASN A 77 -22.79 15.84 5.54
C ASN A 77 -21.80 16.06 6.69
N ASP A 78 -21.64 15.08 7.58
CA ASP A 78 -20.55 15.04 8.58
C ASP A 78 -19.21 14.54 7.99
N GLN A 79 -18.97 14.77 6.70
CA GLN A 79 -17.68 14.50 6.05
C GLN A 79 -16.90 15.74 5.62
N ASN A 80 -17.35 16.97 5.92
CA ASN A 80 -16.56 18.16 5.62
C ASN A 80 -16.66 19.21 6.74
N ASN A 81 -15.74 19.10 7.69
CA ASN A 81 -15.06 20.25 8.30
C ASN A 81 -13.59 19.88 8.54
N HIS A 82 -12.93 19.36 7.52
CA HIS A 82 -11.51 19.63 7.33
C HIS A 82 -11.47 20.64 6.19
N SER A 83 -11.37 21.92 6.57
CA SER A 83 -10.91 22.96 5.65
C SER A 83 -9.68 22.46 4.90
N ASP A 84 -9.54 22.88 3.65
CA ASP A 84 -8.28 22.83 2.89
C ASP A 84 -7.14 23.41 3.76
N ASN A 85 -6.57 22.56 4.61
CA ASN A 85 -5.37 22.88 5.35
C ASN A 85 -4.26 22.71 4.33
N SER A 86 -3.97 23.80 3.61
CA SER A 86 -2.57 24.14 3.36
C SER A 86 -1.80 23.77 4.62
N GLU A 87 -0.85 22.85 4.52
CA GLU A 87 -0.02 22.39 5.65
C GLU A 87 0.54 23.60 6.38
N ASN A 88 -0.15 24.05 7.44
CA ASN A 88 0.39 25.03 8.35
C ASN A 88 1.31 24.23 9.26
N SER A 89 2.49 23.92 8.74
CA SER A 89 3.52 23.06 9.32
C SER A 89 4.16 23.60 10.61
N ASN A 90 3.62 24.69 11.17
CA ASN A 90 4.19 25.41 12.31
C ASN A 90 3.17 25.68 13.43
N TYR A 91 2.29 24.74 13.76
CA TYR A 91 1.75 24.73 15.12
C TYR A 91 2.70 23.96 16.03
N THR A 92 3.52 24.70 16.78
CA THR A 92 4.36 24.16 17.85
C THR A 92 3.59 24.37 19.16
N PRO A 93 3.05 23.31 19.81
CA PRO A 93 2.42 23.45 21.11
C PRO A 93 3.36 24.17 22.10
N SER A 94 2.78 24.98 22.98
CA SER A 94 3.50 25.83 23.95
C SER A 94 4.44 25.11 24.92
N ASN A 95 4.46 23.77 24.92
CA ASN A 95 5.37 22.95 25.73
C ASN A 95 6.65 22.50 24.99
N ILE A 96 6.71 22.55 23.66
CA ILE A 96 7.90 22.14 22.87
C ILE A 96 8.93 23.27 22.77
N THR A 97 8.54 24.51 23.03
CA THR A 97 9.37 25.72 22.97
C THR A 97 10.51 25.80 24.00
N LYS A 98 10.86 24.70 24.68
CA LYS A 98 11.93 24.66 25.71
C LYS A 98 13.16 23.83 25.34
N LEU A 99 13.11 22.98 24.30
CA LEU A 99 14.24 22.14 23.92
C LEU A 99 15.16 22.88 22.93
N VAL A 100 16.48 22.84 23.17
CA VAL A 100 17.49 23.55 22.36
C VAL A 100 18.45 22.54 21.75
N TYR A 101 18.47 22.46 20.42
CA TYR A 101 19.28 21.52 19.67
C TYR A 101 20.59 22.15 19.17
N GLU A 102 21.72 21.61 19.60
CA GLU A 102 23.03 21.98 19.07
C GLU A 102 23.30 21.28 17.73
N PRO A 103 23.75 21.99 16.67
CA PRO A 103 23.79 21.47 15.29
C PRO A 103 24.56 20.16 15.07
N ASN A 104 25.57 19.86 15.88
CA ASN A 104 26.45 18.69 15.71
C ASN A 104 26.40 17.72 16.90
N LYS A 105 25.41 17.86 17.78
CA LYS A 105 25.28 17.04 18.99
C LYS A 105 24.23 15.97 18.81
N ILE A 106 24.57 14.74 19.16
CA ILE A 106 23.61 13.64 19.31
C ILE A 106 23.16 13.59 20.77
N TYR A 107 21.85 13.59 20.99
CA TYR A 107 21.24 13.47 22.31
C TYR A 107 20.94 11.99 22.61
N GLU A 108 21.11 11.57 23.86
CA GLU A 108 20.89 10.18 24.30
C GLU A 108 19.89 10.13 25.46
N VAL A 109 19.06 9.10 25.53
CA VAL A 109 17.96 8.99 26.51
C VAL A 109 18.49 9.04 27.95
N GLU A 110 19.62 8.38 28.21
CA GLU A 110 20.22 8.27 29.53
C GLU A 110 20.82 9.60 30.03
N LYS A 111 21.24 10.46 29.10
CA LYS A 111 21.89 11.75 29.39
C LYS A 111 20.95 12.94 29.28
N ASN A 112 19.91 12.83 28.45
CA ASN A 112 19.00 13.91 28.07
C ASN A 112 17.53 13.41 28.03
N PRO A 113 16.99 12.84 29.13
CA PRO A 113 15.68 12.18 29.15
C PRO A 113 14.52 13.11 28.74
N GLU A 114 14.64 14.42 29.00
CA GLU A 114 13.67 15.44 28.64
C GLU A 114 13.40 15.54 27.13
N TYR A 115 14.38 15.15 26.29
CA TYR A 115 14.27 15.14 24.84
C TYR A 115 13.48 13.93 24.29
N PHE A 116 13.12 12.97 25.15
CA PHE A 116 12.52 11.69 24.76
C PHE A 116 11.21 11.38 25.50
N THR A 117 10.54 12.39 26.02
CA THR A 117 9.29 12.24 26.78
C THR A 117 8.07 12.74 26.00
N ASP A 118 7.10 11.85 25.77
CA ASP A 118 5.90 12.11 24.95
C ASP A 118 4.57 11.92 25.72
N PHE A 119 4.60 11.45 26.96
CA PHE A 119 3.37 11.21 27.73
C PHE A 119 2.79 12.52 28.27
N HIS A 120 1.46 12.63 28.27
CA HIS A 120 0.69 13.76 28.80
C HIS A 120 1.15 15.13 28.26
N LEU A 121 1.40 15.19 26.94
CA LEU A 121 2.04 16.31 26.26
C LEU A 121 1.05 17.34 25.70
N PHE A 122 -0.13 16.91 25.24
CA PHE A 122 -1.04 17.72 24.44
C PHE A 122 -2.41 17.91 25.09
N SER A 123 -3.03 19.05 24.80
CA SER A 123 -4.43 19.27 25.19
C SER A 123 -5.39 18.36 24.42
N SER A 124 -6.57 18.10 25.00
CA SER A 124 -7.63 17.35 24.31
C SER A 124 -8.02 18.01 22.98
N ASP A 125 -8.12 19.34 22.93
CA ASP A 125 -8.48 20.06 21.72
C ASP A 125 -7.45 19.89 20.61
N PHE A 126 -6.15 19.88 20.94
CA PHE A 126 -5.12 19.61 19.95
C PHE A 126 -5.26 18.19 19.40
N LEU A 127 -5.41 17.19 20.29
CA LEU A 127 -5.49 15.79 19.88
C LEU A 127 -6.72 15.51 19.01
N LEU A 128 -7.90 15.98 19.41
CA LEU A 128 -9.15 15.65 18.71
C LEU A 128 -9.34 16.41 17.39
N ASN A 129 -8.57 17.49 17.15
CA ASN A 129 -8.66 18.28 15.91
C ASN A 129 -7.50 18.01 14.93
N ASN A 130 -6.58 17.09 15.25
CA ASN A 130 -5.43 16.79 14.42
C ASN A 130 -5.34 15.30 14.07
N SER A 131 -4.76 15.01 12.92
CA SER A 131 -4.47 13.64 12.50
C SER A 131 -3.39 12.98 13.36
N ALA A 132 -3.38 11.64 13.36
CA ALA A 132 -2.27 10.87 13.94
C ALA A 132 -0.91 11.24 13.31
N TYR A 133 -0.90 11.64 12.03
CA TYR A 133 0.29 12.13 11.34
C TYR A 133 0.83 13.43 11.91
N THR A 134 -0.05 14.40 12.17
CA THR A 134 0.33 15.67 12.77
C THR A 134 0.78 15.45 14.21
N ILE A 135 0.01 14.72 15.01
CA ILE A 135 0.34 14.44 16.41
C ILE A 135 1.71 13.76 16.53
N SER A 136 1.99 12.74 15.73
CA SER A 136 3.28 12.02 15.78
C SER A 136 4.47 12.91 15.46
N ARG A 137 4.29 13.94 14.63
CA ARG A 137 5.35 14.89 14.23
C ARG A 137 5.49 16.07 15.18
N SER A 138 4.59 16.17 16.14
CA SER A 138 4.62 17.19 17.19
C SER A 138 5.16 16.64 18.51
N THR A 139 5.78 15.46 18.56
CA THR A 139 6.32 14.91 19.81
C THR A 139 7.81 15.24 20.00
N ASN A 140 8.26 15.26 21.26
CA ASN A 140 9.67 15.51 21.59
C ASN A 140 10.57 14.42 20.98
N LYS A 141 10.16 13.15 21.05
CA LYS A 141 10.91 12.05 20.44
C LYS A 141 11.10 12.26 18.94
N PHE A 142 10.06 12.68 18.21
CA PHE A 142 10.16 12.91 16.77
C PHE A 142 11.19 13.99 16.43
N TYR A 143 11.12 15.16 17.09
CA TYR A 143 12.07 16.24 16.86
C TYR A 143 13.50 15.83 17.18
N THR A 144 13.72 15.18 18.32
CA THR A 144 15.04 14.70 18.74
C THR A 144 15.59 13.63 17.81
N ALA A 145 14.77 12.68 17.38
CA ALA A 145 15.19 11.63 16.47
C ALA A 145 15.52 12.17 15.08
N LYS A 146 14.71 13.10 14.54
CA LYS A 146 14.99 13.78 13.28
C LYS A 146 16.29 14.59 13.34
N HIS A 147 16.53 15.31 14.45
CA HIS A 147 17.79 16.01 14.69
C HIS A 147 18.97 15.04 14.71
N ASN A 148 18.92 14.02 15.57
CA ASN A 148 19.97 13.01 15.70
C ASN A 148 20.26 12.30 14.37
N MET A 149 19.23 11.94 13.60
CA MET A 149 19.36 11.32 12.28
C MET A 149 20.11 12.24 11.31
N ASN A 150 19.73 13.53 11.26
CA ASN A 150 20.39 14.49 10.38
C ASN A 150 21.86 14.72 10.73
N VAL A 151 22.22 14.72 12.02
CA VAL A 151 23.61 14.78 12.47
C VAL A 151 24.34 13.51 12.06
N PHE A 152 23.77 12.35 12.40
CA PHE A 152 24.34 11.04 12.11
C PHE A 152 24.63 10.83 10.62
N LEU A 153 23.70 11.15 9.73
CA LEU A 153 23.90 10.98 8.29
C LEU A 153 25.05 11.83 7.74
N LYS A 154 25.32 12.99 8.34
CA LYS A 154 26.38 13.91 7.89
C LYS A 154 27.74 13.64 8.50
N THR A 155 27.79 13.10 9.71
CA THR A 155 29.04 12.90 10.46
C THR A 155 29.42 11.43 10.62
N GLY A 156 28.49 10.49 10.45
CA GLY A 156 28.73 9.06 10.56
C GLY A 156 29.45 8.65 11.86
N ASN A 157 30.20 7.54 11.79
CA ASN A 157 30.99 7.03 12.92
C ASN A 157 32.39 7.66 13.06
N TYR A 158 32.88 8.35 12.01
CA TYR A 158 34.26 8.85 11.90
C TYR A 158 34.34 10.27 11.30
N ASN A 159 33.32 11.11 11.53
CA ASN A 159 33.18 12.44 10.90
C ASN A 159 33.10 12.45 9.37
N ASN A 160 32.69 11.33 8.77
CA ASN A 160 32.39 11.22 7.34
C ASN A 160 30.88 11.02 7.14
N PRO A 161 30.27 11.61 6.10
CA PRO A 161 28.89 11.33 5.74
C PRO A 161 28.66 9.84 5.54
N VAL A 162 27.48 9.38 5.93
CA VAL A 162 27.04 7.99 5.73
C VAL A 162 26.83 7.76 4.24
N ASP A 163 27.27 6.61 3.73
CA ASP A 163 27.00 6.19 2.35
C ASP A 163 26.69 4.69 2.32
N PHE A 164 25.41 4.35 2.20
CA PHE A 164 24.90 2.99 2.14
C PHE A 164 25.15 2.29 0.80
N ARG A 165 25.70 2.99 -0.20
CA ARG A 165 26.17 2.35 -1.45
C ARG A 165 27.49 1.61 -1.24
N SER A 166 28.20 1.93 -0.17
CA SER A 166 29.46 1.29 0.21
C SER A 166 29.23 -0.11 0.79
N ILE A 167 30.32 -0.81 1.09
CA ILE A 167 30.26 -2.14 1.72
C ILE A 167 29.44 -2.08 3.02
N TYR A 168 28.52 -3.03 3.19
CA TYR A 168 27.68 -3.17 4.37
C TYR A 168 28.46 -3.05 5.68
N ASN A 169 27.96 -2.22 6.60
CA ASN A 169 28.55 -1.99 7.91
C ASN A 169 27.46 -2.06 9.00
N SER A 170 27.47 -3.13 9.80
CA SER A 170 26.44 -3.37 10.83
C SER A 170 26.29 -2.22 11.82
N ASN A 171 27.40 -1.62 12.27
CA ASN A 171 27.35 -0.52 13.25
C ASN A 171 26.67 0.74 12.68
N THR A 172 26.85 1.02 11.40
CA THR A 172 26.22 2.17 10.73
C THR A 172 24.74 1.91 10.52
N ASP A 173 24.42 0.69 10.10
CA ASP A 173 23.06 0.23 9.89
C ASP A 173 22.25 0.19 11.21
N ASP A 174 22.78 -0.40 12.29
CA ASP A 174 22.12 -0.44 13.61
C ASP A 174 21.84 0.97 14.16
N LYS A 175 22.78 1.91 13.94
CA LYS A 175 22.61 3.31 14.35
C LYS A 175 21.53 4.02 13.53
N PHE A 176 21.45 3.74 12.24
CA PHE A 176 20.38 4.26 11.39
C PHE A 176 19.01 3.84 11.94
N TRP A 177 18.81 2.53 12.17
CA TRP A 177 17.55 2.02 12.70
C TRP A 177 17.23 2.52 14.11
N LYS A 178 18.24 2.72 14.96
CA LYS A 178 18.07 3.35 16.27
C LYS A 178 17.46 4.76 16.17
N HIS A 179 17.79 5.51 15.12
CA HIS A 179 17.29 6.87 14.89
C HIS A 179 15.96 6.92 14.13
N THR A 180 15.63 5.95 13.28
CA THR A 180 14.36 5.94 12.54
C THR A 180 13.14 5.57 13.38
N LYS A 181 13.32 4.79 14.45
CA LYS A 181 12.24 4.21 15.26
C LYS A 181 11.26 5.22 15.88
N ASP A 182 11.65 6.49 15.97
CA ASP A 182 10.83 7.59 16.49
C ASP A 182 10.47 8.62 15.38
N ILE A 183 10.96 8.43 14.15
CA ILE A 183 10.65 9.26 12.96
C ILE A 183 9.50 8.65 12.16
N GLY A 184 9.52 7.33 11.97
CA GLY A 184 8.48 6.58 11.26
C GLY A 184 8.55 6.62 9.73
N TRP A 185 9.56 7.28 9.17
CA TRP A 185 9.79 7.28 7.72
C TRP A 185 11.27 7.46 7.37
N TYR A 186 11.64 7.04 6.17
CA TYR A 186 12.94 7.24 5.52
C TYR A 186 12.77 7.21 4.00
N GLY A 187 13.83 7.36 3.21
CA GLY A 187 13.79 7.31 1.73
C GLY A 187 14.15 8.64 1.08
N ASP A 188 13.77 9.76 1.72
CA ASP A 188 14.01 11.12 1.24
C ASP A 188 14.94 11.91 2.19
N LEU A 189 15.71 11.20 3.02
CA LEU A 189 16.71 11.82 3.88
C LEU A 189 17.87 12.33 3.01
N GLY A 190 18.13 13.64 3.03
CA GLY A 190 19.13 14.30 2.18
C GLY A 190 18.56 15.54 1.50
N LYS A 191 19.43 16.48 1.12
CA LYS A 191 19.03 17.72 0.42
C LYS A 191 19.15 17.61 -1.09
N THR A 192 20.08 16.80 -1.59
CA THR A 192 20.32 16.57 -3.01
C THR A 192 19.94 15.15 -3.42
N ASP A 193 19.72 14.91 -4.71
CA ASP A 193 19.46 13.57 -5.23
C ASP A 193 20.61 12.59 -4.91
N GLU A 194 21.85 13.07 -4.95
CA GLU A 194 23.04 12.30 -4.57
C GLU A 194 23.02 11.94 -3.07
N GLU A 195 22.71 12.89 -2.18
CA GLU A 195 22.58 12.62 -0.74
C GLU A 195 21.42 11.65 -0.46
N LYS A 196 20.26 11.83 -1.13
CA LYS A 196 19.10 10.94 -0.97
C LYS A 196 19.44 9.50 -1.32
N VAL A 197 20.21 9.28 -2.39
CA VAL A 197 20.67 7.94 -2.77
C VAL A 197 21.73 7.42 -1.80
N ALA A 198 22.71 8.24 -1.40
CA ALA A 198 23.77 7.83 -0.48
C ALA A 198 23.24 7.46 0.91
N PHE A 199 22.25 8.20 1.43
CA PHE A 199 21.65 7.98 2.74
C PHE A 199 20.53 6.91 2.74
N TYR A 200 20.19 6.35 1.58
CA TYR A 200 19.17 5.32 1.48
C TYR A 200 19.69 3.96 1.95
N ASN A 201 19.15 3.47 3.05
CA ASN A 201 19.36 2.11 3.51
C ASN A 201 18.33 1.17 2.86
N ASP A 202 18.78 0.18 2.08
CA ASP A 202 17.89 -0.77 1.40
C ASP A 202 17.55 -2.01 2.26
N HIS A 203 18.10 -2.08 3.48
CA HIS A 203 17.68 -3.04 4.50
C HIS A 203 16.38 -2.62 5.19
N ILE A 204 15.82 -3.54 5.99
CA ILE A 204 14.67 -3.26 6.86
C ILE A 204 14.89 -3.93 8.22
N SER A 205 14.70 -3.16 9.29
CA SER A 205 14.76 -3.66 10.66
C SER A 205 13.46 -3.40 11.42
N VAL A 206 12.88 -4.45 12.02
CA VAL A 206 11.75 -4.31 12.96
C VAL A 206 12.10 -3.42 14.15
N ASP A 207 13.39 -3.36 14.54
CA ASP A 207 13.84 -2.52 15.67
C ASP A 207 13.87 -1.03 15.29
N GLY A 208 13.90 -0.73 14.00
CA GLY A 208 13.81 0.62 13.44
C GLY A 208 12.41 1.09 13.10
N MET A 209 11.39 0.25 13.32
CA MET A 209 9.98 0.58 13.11
C MET A 209 9.36 1.26 14.33
N VAL A 210 8.55 2.29 14.08
CA VAL A 210 7.77 2.96 15.14
C VAL A 210 6.82 1.97 15.79
N LYS A 211 6.63 2.12 17.10
CA LYS A 211 5.66 1.36 17.90
C LYS A 211 4.70 2.31 18.60
N GLN A 212 3.44 1.91 18.66
CA GLN A 212 2.41 2.64 19.41
C GLN A 212 2.74 2.69 20.91
N ALA A 213 2.38 3.80 21.54
CA ALA A 213 2.51 4.01 22.98
C ALA A 213 1.13 4.01 23.64
N TYR A 214 1.07 3.45 24.84
CA TYR A 214 -0.17 3.26 25.60
C TYR A 214 0.03 3.65 27.06
N LEU A 215 -1.07 3.87 27.76
CA LEU A 215 -1.06 3.98 29.23
C LEU A 215 -0.52 2.69 29.87
N LYS A 216 -0.04 2.82 31.11
CA LYS A 216 0.33 1.67 31.93
C LYS A 216 -0.91 0.87 32.33
N ASN A 217 -0.75 -0.45 32.43
CA ASN A 217 -1.78 -1.35 32.94
C ASN A 217 -1.91 -1.24 34.48
N PHE A 218 -3.04 -1.70 35.01
CA PHE A 218 -3.28 -1.82 36.45
C PHE A 218 -3.82 -3.21 36.81
N LYS A 219 -3.53 -3.68 38.03
CA LYS A 219 -4.08 -4.94 38.55
C LYS A 219 -5.46 -4.71 39.19
N ALA A 220 -6.25 -5.78 39.33
CA ALA A 220 -7.59 -5.71 39.91
C ALA A 220 -7.57 -5.14 41.35
N GLU A 221 -6.53 -5.44 42.14
CA GLU A 221 -6.40 -4.95 43.51
C GLU A 221 -6.15 -3.44 43.57
N GLU A 222 -5.61 -2.84 42.50
CA GLU A 222 -5.36 -1.40 42.41
C GLU A 222 -6.66 -0.59 42.27
N ILE A 223 -7.76 -1.21 41.83
CA ILE A 223 -9.07 -0.56 41.71
C ILE A 223 -9.54 -0.10 43.09
N GLY A 224 -9.53 -1.00 44.07
CA GLY A 224 -9.95 -0.74 45.45
C GLY A 224 -11.33 -0.05 45.55
N PRO A 225 -11.61 0.67 46.65
CA PRO A 225 -12.76 1.56 46.74
C PRO A 225 -12.57 2.72 45.75
N SER A 226 -13.33 2.71 44.65
CA SER A 226 -13.28 3.73 43.61
C SER A 226 -14.66 4.30 43.31
N LYS A 227 -14.69 5.58 42.91
CA LYS A 227 -15.88 6.25 42.40
C LYS A 227 -16.10 5.87 40.93
N SER A 228 -17.35 5.70 40.50
CA SER A 228 -17.63 5.45 39.09
C SER A 228 -17.44 6.72 38.26
N LEU A 229 -16.81 6.61 37.08
CA LEU A 229 -16.71 7.71 36.12
C LEU A 229 -17.98 7.84 35.27
N ASN A 230 -18.68 8.97 35.37
CA ASN A 230 -19.78 9.27 34.46
C ASN A 230 -19.28 10.05 33.24
N PHE A 231 -19.02 9.33 32.14
CA PHE A 231 -18.50 9.90 30.88
C PHE A 231 -19.08 9.19 29.65
N ASP A 232 -19.48 9.94 28.62
CA ASP A 232 -19.91 9.37 27.34
C ASP A 232 -18.71 9.04 26.45
N PHE A 233 -18.35 7.76 26.41
CA PHE A 233 -17.29 7.29 25.52
C PHE A 233 -17.71 7.25 24.06
N ASN A 234 -19.00 7.23 23.71
CA ASN A 234 -19.41 7.03 22.31
C ASN A 234 -18.94 8.18 21.42
N SER A 235 -19.31 9.41 21.79
CA SER A 235 -18.93 10.64 21.06
C SER A 235 -17.43 10.93 21.10
N PHE A 236 -16.75 10.47 22.14
CA PHE A 236 -15.32 10.65 22.29
C PHE A 236 -14.50 9.71 21.38
N ILE A 237 -14.87 8.42 21.34
CA ILE A 237 -14.24 7.43 20.45
C ILE A 237 -14.36 7.85 18.97
N LEU A 238 -15.52 8.36 18.55
CA LEU A 238 -15.74 8.76 17.15
C LEU A 238 -14.83 9.90 16.69
N ARG A 239 -14.29 10.70 17.62
CA ARG A 239 -13.35 11.79 17.34
C ARG A 239 -11.89 11.41 17.62
N ASN A 240 -11.63 10.17 18.02
CA ASN A 240 -10.27 9.71 18.32
C ASN A 240 -9.44 9.61 17.02
N PRO A 241 -8.36 10.39 16.86
CA PRO A 241 -7.53 10.34 15.65
C PRO A 241 -6.80 9.01 15.46
N PHE A 242 -6.62 8.24 16.53
CA PHE A 242 -5.96 6.93 16.50
C PHE A 242 -6.90 5.79 16.12
N GLY A 243 -8.22 6.02 16.08
CA GLY A 243 -9.21 5.00 15.69
C GLY A 243 -10.08 4.49 16.84
N PHE A 244 -10.80 3.41 16.56
CA PHE A 244 -11.96 2.99 17.36
C PHE A 244 -11.73 1.75 18.23
N LEU A 245 -10.48 1.29 18.39
CA LEU A 245 -10.14 0.19 19.28
C LEU A 245 -9.96 0.65 20.74
N PRO A 246 -10.12 -0.27 21.70
CA PRO A 246 -9.68 -0.07 23.09
C PRO A 246 -8.24 0.45 23.24
N SER A 247 -7.29 -0.13 22.50
CA SER A 247 -5.89 0.31 22.51
C SER A 247 -5.71 1.74 22.00
N ASN A 248 -6.51 2.16 21.01
CA ASN A 248 -6.47 3.53 20.48
C ASN A 248 -6.98 4.55 21.50
N LEU A 249 -7.89 4.17 22.40
CA LEU A 249 -8.28 5.03 23.54
C LEU A 249 -7.13 5.16 24.54
N SER A 250 -6.45 4.05 24.86
CA SER A 250 -5.25 4.10 25.71
C SER A 250 -4.17 4.99 25.12
N GLN A 251 -3.96 4.91 23.80
CA GLN A 251 -3.02 5.76 23.08
C GLN A 251 -3.42 7.25 23.13
N LEU A 252 -4.71 7.57 22.97
CA LEU A 252 -5.20 8.94 23.08
C LEU A 252 -4.90 9.54 24.45
N PHE A 253 -5.22 8.81 25.52
CA PHE A 253 -4.98 9.25 26.89
C PHE A 253 -3.49 9.25 27.28
N TYR A 254 -2.65 8.42 26.64
CA TYR A 254 -1.20 8.49 26.81
C TYR A 254 -0.66 9.87 26.41
N TYR A 255 -1.17 10.45 25.33
CA TYR A 255 -0.73 11.75 24.84
C TYR A 255 -1.43 12.93 25.52
N MET A 256 -2.64 12.74 26.06
CA MET A 256 -3.45 13.81 26.64
C MET A 256 -2.92 14.31 27.98
N ASP A 257 -2.80 15.63 28.15
CA ASP A 257 -2.36 16.25 29.39
C ASP A 257 -3.35 16.10 30.55
N PHE A 258 -2.85 16.19 31.78
CA PHE A 258 -3.68 16.01 32.98
C PHE A 258 -4.73 17.10 33.17
N GLU A 259 -4.51 18.31 32.67
CA GLU A 259 -5.48 19.40 32.75
C GLU A 259 -6.72 19.07 31.94
N SER A 260 -6.53 18.62 30.69
CA SER A 260 -7.58 18.18 29.79
C SER A 260 -8.32 16.97 30.36
N ILE A 261 -7.61 15.98 30.93
CA ILE A 261 -8.25 14.81 31.57
C ILE A 261 -9.12 15.25 32.77
N THR A 262 -8.61 16.18 33.59
CA THR A 262 -9.33 16.73 34.74
C THR A 262 -10.65 17.39 34.30
N GLN A 263 -10.60 18.22 33.25
CA GLN A 263 -11.76 18.90 32.68
C GLN A 263 -12.74 17.90 32.03
N LEU A 264 -12.22 16.93 31.26
CA LEU A 264 -13.00 15.95 30.52
C LEU A 264 -13.88 15.08 31.43
N PHE A 265 -13.33 14.63 32.55
CA PHE A 265 -14.04 13.76 33.50
C PHE A 265 -14.72 14.53 34.64
N ASN A 266 -14.57 15.85 34.71
CA ASN A 266 -15.06 16.70 35.80
C ASN A 266 -14.67 16.18 37.19
N ILE A 267 -13.38 15.86 37.35
CA ILE A 267 -12.79 15.36 38.60
C ILE A 267 -11.77 16.35 39.15
N GLY A 268 -11.41 16.22 40.43
CA GLY A 268 -10.30 16.98 41.01
C GLY A 268 -8.98 16.67 40.29
N LYS A 269 -7.99 17.57 40.41
CA LYS A 269 -6.69 17.53 39.70
C LYS A 269 -6.13 16.11 39.59
N VAL A 270 -6.08 15.59 38.37
CA VAL A 270 -5.56 14.24 38.07
C VAL A 270 -4.04 14.23 38.18
N ILE A 271 -3.50 13.16 38.78
CA ILE A 271 -2.05 12.94 38.92
C ILE A 271 -1.60 11.59 38.37
N ASP A 272 -2.51 10.64 38.17
CA ASP A 272 -2.22 9.32 37.60
C ASP A 272 -3.40 8.81 36.78
N ILE A 273 -3.09 8.10 35.69
CA ILE A 273 -4.03 7.49 34.78
C ILE A 273 -3.45 6.18 34.24
N LYS A 274 -4.24 5.11 34.33
CA LYS A 274 -3.90 3.77 33.87
C LYS A 274 -5.06 3.18 33.09
N ALA A 275 -4.75 2.25 32.17
CA ALA A 275 -5.77 1.58 31.38
C ALA A 275 -5.44 0.11 31.14
N ASN A 276 -6.47 -0.74 31.13
CA ASN A 276 -6.39 -2.10 30.62
C ASN A 276 -7.27 -2.20 29.37
N PHE A 277 -6.84 -2.95 28.36
CA PHE A 277 -7.59 -3.08 27.12
C PHE A 277 -7.45 -4.46 26.48
N ASP A 278 -8.48 -4.88 25.76
CA ASP A 278 -8.51 -6.10 24.95
C ASP A 278 -9.20 -5.79 23.61
N ASP A 279 -8.40 -5.61 22.57
CA ASP A 279 -8.90 -5.29 21.22
C ASP A 279 -9.62 -6.47 20.55
N LYS A 280 -9.35 -7.72 20.97
CA LYS A 280 -10.05 -8.89 20.42
C LYS A 280 -11.48 -8.95 20.94
N LYS A 281 -11.67 -8.62 22.22
CA LYS A 281 -13.01 -8.57 22.85
C LYS A 281 -13.72 -7.23 22.67
N GLY A 282 -12.97 -6.18 22.37
CA GLY A 282 -13.49 -4.81 22.36
C GLY A 282 -13.83 -4.34 23.79
N GLU A 283 -12.91 -4.55 24.74
CA GLU A 283 -13.06 -4.14 26.15
C GLU A 283 -11.99 -3.10 26.54
N PHE A 284 -12.40 -2.07 27.29
CA PHE A 284 -11.52 -1.03 27.81
C PHE A 284 -11.86 -0.70 29.27
N GLU A 285 -10.85 -0.54 30.10
CA GLU A 285 -10.96 -0.13 31.49
C GLU A 285 -10.00 1.02 31.78
N ILE A 286 -10.45 2.02 32.52
CA ILE A 286 -9.66 3.19 32.91
C ILE A 286 -9.72 3.41 34.42
N LEU A 287 -8.57 3.75 35.00
CA LEU A 287 -8.39 4.09 36.42
C LEU A 287 -7.67 5.43 36.52
N LEU A 288 -8.28 6.38 37.23
CA LEU A 288 -7.76 7.73 37.48
C LEU A 288 -7.52 7.92 38.97
N THR A 289 -6.43 8.58 39.35
CA THR A 289 -6.18 9.02 40.74
C THR A 289 -6.03 10.55 40.76
N ASN A 290 -6.77 11.21 41.64
CA ASN A 290 -6.63 12.65 41.85
C ASN A 290 -5.60 12.99 42.93
N SER A 291 -5.28 14.28 43.07
CA SER A 291 -4.32 14.78 44.06
C SER A 291 -4.70 14.50 45.52
N ASN A 292 -5.98 14.17 45.79
CA ASN A 292 -6.46 13.81 47.13
C ASN A 292 -6.35 12.29 47.40
N GLY A 293 -5.80 11.53 46.46
CA GLY A 293 -5.71 10.07 46.53
C GLY A 293 -7.01 9.34 46.23
N GLU A 294 -8.06 10.05 45.79
CA GLU A 294 -9.33 9.41 45.40
C GLU A 294 -9.18 8.74 44.04
N LYS A 295 -9.71 7.51 43.93
CA LYS A 295 -9.68 6.71 42.72
C LYS A 295 -11.02 6.76 41.98
N TYR A 296 -10.96 6.82 40.66
CA TYR A 296 -12.12 6.78 39.78
C TYR A 296 -11.94 5.70 38.73
N TYR A 297 -12.96 4.87 38.50
CA TYR A 297 -12.89 3.70 37.63
C TYR A 297 -14.09 3.59 36.68
N LYS A 298 -13.84 3.10 35.46
CA LYS A 298 -14.90 2.67 34.54
C LYS A 298 -14.42 1.59 33.58
N LYS A 299 -15.31 0.63 33.32
CA LYS A 299 -15.21 -0.40 32.29
C LYS A 299 -16.26 -0.18 31.20
N ILE A 300 -15.85 -0.27 29.94
CA ILE A 300 -16.71 -0.23 28.77
C ILE A 300 -16.42 -1.41 27.84
N ASN A 301 -17.39 -1.79 27.02
CA ASN A 301 -17.25 -2.83 26.00
C ASN A 301 -18.13 -2.54 24.77
N LYS A 302 -17.97 -3.33 23.70
CA LYS A 302 -18.74 -3.14 22.47
C LYS A 302 -20.27 -3.27 22.64
N GLN A 303 -20.73 -3.98 23.68
CA GLN A 303 -22.16 -4.15 23.96
C GLN A 303 -22.78 -2.88 24.54
N ASN A 304 -22.05 -2.14 25.38
CA ASN A 304 -22.54 -0.91 26.01
C ASN A 304 -22.02 0.38 25.35
N THR A 305 -21.02 0.31 24.46
CA THR A 305 -20.43 1.43 23.73
C THR A 305 -20.33 1.09 22.24
N LYS A 306 -21.29 1.56 21.43
CA LYS A 306 -21.45 1.17 20.01
C LYS A 306 -20.29 1.59 19.10
N SER A 307 -19.63 2.70 19.42
CA SER A 307 -18.50 3.20 18.63
C SER A 307 -17.22 2.39 18.88
N LEU A 308 -17.12 1.68 20.00
CA LEU A 308 -15.97 0.81 20.30
C LEU A 308 -16.01 -0.45 19.41
N LYS A 309 -14.85 -0.80 18.84
CA LYS A 309 -14.71 -1.92 17.89
C LYS A 309 -13.77 -3.00 18.42
N SER A 310 -13.90 -4.20 17.86
CA SER A 310 -12.97 -5.31 18.02
C SER A 310 -12.23 -5.63 16.73
N ASP A 311 -11.13 -6.36 16.81
CA ASP A 311 -10.35 -6.79 15.62
C ASP A 311 -11.24 -7.46 14.55
N SER A 312 -12.21 -8.28 14.97
CA SER A 312 -13.16 -8.97 14.07
C SER A 312 -14.06 -8.02 13.27
N ASP A 313 -14.36 -6.83 13.76
CA ASP A 313 -15.17 -5.85 13.04
C ASP A 313 -14.42 -5.34 11.79
N TYR A 314 -13.09 -5.18 11.87
CA TYR A 314 -12.23 -4.77 10.76
C TYR A 314 -12.04 -5.89 9.74
N TYR A 315 -11.81 -7.12 10.18
CA TYR A 315 -11.68 -8.26 9.27
C TYR A 315 -12.96 -8.56 8.52
N LYS A 316 -14.12 -8.43 9.19
CA LYS A 316 -15.42 -8.49 8.53
C LYS A 316 -15.53 -7.39 7.47
N TYR A 317 -15.20 -6.15 7.82
CA TYR A 317 -15.27 -5.02 6.89
C TYR A 317 -14.43 -5.26 5.63
N ILE A 318 -13.23 -5.86 5.78
CA ILE A 318 -12.38 -6.24 4.66
C ILE A 318 -13.02 -7.36 3.83
N ASN A 319 -13.42 -8.47 4.45
CA ASN A 319 -14.01 -9.63 3.76
C ASN A 319 -15.32 -9.29 3.02
N ASP A 320 -16.11 -8.34 3.54
CA ASP A 320 -17.35 -7.91 2.89
C ASP A 320 -17.06 -7.26 1.52
N ARG A 321 -15.87 -6.69 1.31
CA ARG A 321 -15.49 -5.88 0.15
C ARG A 321 -14.44 -6.50 -0.76
N SER A 322 -13.78 -7.58 -0.30
CA SER A 322 -12.72 -8.25 -1.04
C SER A 322 -13.13 -9.65 -1.50
N PHE A 323 -12.43 -10.12 -2.52
CA PHE A 323 -12.55 -11.47 -3.06
C PHE A 323 -11.22 -11.86 -3.72
N ASN A 324 -11.00 -13.15 -3.90
CA ASN A 324 -9.91 -13.68 -4.72
C ASN A 324 -10.31 -13.66 -6.19
N ILE A 325 -9.37 -13.36 -7.08
CA ILE A 325 -9.50 -13.53 -8.53
C ILE A 325 -8.46 -14.53 -9.04
N LEU A 326 -8.84 -15.29 -10.06
CA LEU A 326 -8.00 -16.27 -10.73
C LEU A 326 -8.28 -16.23 -12.23
N ILE A 327 -7.21 -16.16 -13.03
CA ILE A 327 -7.24 -16.07 -14.48
C ILE A 327 -6.38 -17.19 -15.04
N GLY A 328 -6.98 -18.08 -15.84
CA GLY A 328 -6.24 -19.11 -16.58
C GLY A 328 -5.68 -18.57 -17.89
N LEU A 329 -4.38 -18.80 -18.15
CA LEU A 329 -3.65 -18.34 -19.33
C LEU A 329 -2.97 -19.48 -20.08
N LYS A 330 -2.90 -19.38 -21.40
CA LYS A 330 -1.95 -20.11 -22.25
C LYS A 330 -0.88 -19.11 -22.68
N LYS A 331 0.36 -19.32 -22.27
CA LYS A 331 1.48 -18.41 -22.51
C LYS A 331 2.71 -19.13 -23.04
N TRP A 332 3.63 -18.38 -23.63
CA TRP A 332 4.92 -18.92 -24.03
C TRP A 332 5.85 -19.04 -22.83
N LYS A 333 6.43 -20.23 -22.67
CA LYS A 333 7.53 -20.51 -21.78
C LYS A 333 8.83 -20.43 -22.57
N THR A 334 9.65 -19.43 -22.25
CA THR A 334 11.03 -19.32 -22.71
C THR A 334 11.96 -19.74 -21.58
N ASP A 335 12.88 -20.65 -21.88
CA ASP A 335 13.95 -21.00 -20.96
C ASP A 335 14.92 -19.82 -20.82
N LYS A 336 15.14 -19.35 -19.59
CA LYS A 336 16.07 -18.25 -19.27
C LYS A 336 17.49 -18.51 -19.79
N PHE A 337 17.90 -19.77 -19.84
CA PHE A 337 19.20 -20.21 -20.37
C PHE A 337 19.11 -20.68 -21.82
N LYS A 338 17.92 -20.63 -22.44
CA LYS A 338 17.63 -21.11 -23.80
C LYS A 338 18.03 -22.58 -24.01
N LEU A 339 18.01 -23.39 -22.95
CA LEU A 339 18.33 -24.82 -23.02
C LEU A 339 17.15 -25.64 -23.56
N GLN A 340 15.93 -25.17 -23.36
CA GLN A 340 14.70 -25.77 -23.90
C GLN A 340 14.10 -24.89 -25.01
N ASP A 341 13.58 -25.56 -26.04
CA ASP A 341 12.82 -24.90 -27.08
C ASP A 341 11.60 -24.20 -26.46
N PRO A 342 11.29 -22.95 -26.87
CA PRO A 342 10.13 -22.25 -26.36
C PRO A 342 8.85 -23.05 -26.67
N SER A 343 7.92 -23.09 -25.72
CA SER A 343 6.70 -23.90 -25.80
C SER A 343 5.50 -23.19 -25.18
N ILE A 344 4.28 -23.60 -25.54
CA ILE A 344 3.08 -23.10 -24.89
C ILE A 344 2.88 -23.86 -23.57
N GLU A 345 2.75 -23.14 -22.47
CA GLU A 345 2.37 -23.67 -21.17
C GLU A 345 1.00 -23.15 -20.72
N ILE A 346 0.31 -23.98 -19.95
CA ILE A 346 -0.92 -23.61 -19.24
C ILE A 346 -0.49 -23.07 -17.88
N ASP A 347 -0.83 -21.82 -17.62
CA ASP A 347 -0.48 -21.11 -16.40
C ASP A 347 -1.70 -20.36 -15.84
N HIS A 348 -1.51 -19.69 -14.71
CA HIS A 348 -2.52 -18.87 -14.07
C HIS A 348 -1.91 -17.69 -13.34
N ILE A 349 -2.71 -16.63 -13.24
CA ILE A 349 -2.42 -15.49 -12.36
C ILE A 349 -3.62 -15.26 -11.46
N GLY A 350 -3.38 -14.77 -10.25
CA GLY A 350 -4.45 -14.53 -9.30
C GLY A 350 -3.96 -13.85 -8.05
N GLY A 351 -4.91 -13.39 -7.25
CA GLY A 351 -4.66 -12.63 -6.04
C GLY A 351 -5.93 -12.02 -5.49
N THR A 352 -5.78 -11.14 -4.53
CA THR A 352 -6.90 -10.43 -3.91
C THR A 352 -7.29 -9.21 -4.73
N ALA A 353 -8.59 -8.94 -4.80
CA ALA A 353 -9.18 -7.75 -5.38
C ALA A 353 -10.31 -7.24 -4.48
N TRP A 354 -10.68 -5.96 -4.63
CA TRP A 354 -11.75 -5.35 -3.84
C TRP A 354 -12.43 -4.21 -4.60
N VAL A 355 -13.70 -3.95 -4.26
CA VAL A 355 -14.51 -2.94 -4.98
C VAL A 355 -14.28 -1.56 -4.38
N ILE A 356 -13.86 -0.63 -5.23
CA ILE A 356 -13.65 0.78 -4.91
C ILE A 356 -14.98 1.54 -4.97
N ASP A 357 -15.69 1.36 -6.09
CA ASP A 357 -16.93 2.05 -6.45
C ASP A 357 -17.62 1.29 -7.61
N ARG A 358 -18.82 1.74 -7.99
CA ARG A 358 -19.55 1.25 -9.16
C ARG A 358 -19.78 2.39 -10.16
N THR A 359 -19.65 2.10 -11.45
CA THR A 359 -20.00 3.05 -12.51
C THR A 359 -21.51 3.00 -12.76
N ILE A 360 -22.12 4.16 -13.03
CA ILE A 360 -23.54 4.23 -13.40
C ILE A 360 -23.63 4.16 -14.92
N ASN A 361 -24.17 3.06 -15.45
CA ASN A 361 -24.32 2.83 -16.88
C ASN A 361 -25.69 2.17 -17.18
N GLU A 362 -26.67 2.98 -17.54
CA GLU A 362 -28.04 2.51 -17.80
C GLU A 362 -28.14 1.50 -18.95
N GLU A 363 -27.25 1.59 -19.94
CA GLU A 363 -27.25 0.66 -21.06
C GLU A 363 -26.83 -0.75 -20.63
N LEU A 364 -25.74 -0.85 -19.86
CA LEU A 364 -25.28 -2.13 -19.31
C LEU A 364 -26.27 -2.68 -18.28
N GLU A 365 -26.88 -1.82 -17.47
CA GLU A 365 -27.88 -2.24 -16.49
C GLU A 365 -29.14 -2.81 -17.15
N ARG A 366 -29.55 -2.28 -18.32
CA ARG A 366 -30.62 -2.86 -19.16
C ARG A 366 -30.23 -4.20 -19.77
N GLN A 367 -28.94 -4.45 -19.98
CA GLN A 367 -28.38 -5.73 -20.46
C GLN A 367 -28.07 -6.72 -19.32
N ASP A 368 -28.57 -6.44 -18.11
CA ASP A 368 -28.40 -7.26 -16.91
C ASP A 368 -26.95 -7.35 -16.40
N TYR A 369 -26.19 -6.24 -16.54
CA TYR A 369 -24.84 -6.11 -15.98
C TYR A 369 -24.73 -4.94 -14.99
N TYR A 370 -23.82 -5.09 -14.03
CA TYR A 370 -23.19 -3.96 -13.33
C TYR A 370 -21.76 -3.80 -13.83
N GLU A 371 -21.23 -2.57 -13.80
CA GLU A 371 -19.82 -2.29 -14.10
C GLU A 371 -19.12 -1.78 -12.83
N LEU A 372 -18.16 -2.55 -12.33
CA LEU A 372 -17.48 -2.30 -11.06
C LEU A 372 -16.09 -1.71 -11.31
N LEU A 373 -15.68 -0.79 -10.43
CA LEU A 373 -14.31 -0.32 -10.31
C LEU A 373 -13.61 -1.14 -9.22
N ILE A 374 -12.69 -2.01 -9.62
CA ILE A 374 -12.04 -3.01 -8.77
C ILE A 374 -10.56 -2.69 -8.64
N ALA A 375 -10.04 -2.60 -7.43
CA ALA A 375 -8.61 -2.43 -7.17
C ALA A 375 -7.91 -3.78 -7.00
N THR A 376 -6.70 -3.87 -7.56
CA THR A 376 -5.73 -4.94 -7.27
C THR A 376 -4.31 -4.45 -7.59
N ASN A 377 -3.28 -5.29 -7.45
CA ASN A 377 -1.93 -4.97 -7.90
C ASN A 377 -1.78 -5.17 -9.42
N ILE A 378 -0.85 -4.45 -10.05
CA ILE A 378 -0.54 -4.64 -11.47
C ILE A 378 -0.11 -6.08 -11.73
N HIS A 379 0.74 -6.65 -10.87
CA HIS A 379 1.23 -8.02 -11.09
C HIS A 379 0.15 -9.10 -10.92
N VAL A 380 -0.96 -8.81 -10.21
CA VAL A 380 -2.11 -9.73 -10.10
C VAL A 380 -2.92 -9.75 -11.41
N PHE A 381 -2.92 -8.65 -12.16
CA PHE A 381 -3.57 -8.53 -13.47
C PHE A 381 -2.55 -8.32 -14.62
N SER A 382 -1.33 -8.86 -14.48
CA SER A 382 -0.27 -8.69 -15.47
C SER A 382 -0.41 -9.74 -16.58
N LEU A 383 -1.05 -9.34 -17.67
CA LEU A 383 -1.24 -10.19 -18.86
C LEU A 383 -0.09 -10.08 -19.87
N ARG A 384 0.93 -9.25 -19.58
CA ARG A 384 2.05 -9.00 -20.49
C ARG A 384 2.82 -10.28 -20.84
N ASP A 385 3.15 -11.11 -19.86
CA ASP A 385 3.93 -12.34 -20.09
C ASP A 385 3.25 -13.31 -21.07
N ALA A 386 1.91 -13.25 -21.12
CA ALA A 386 1.11 -14.05 -22.05
C ALA A 386 0.97 -13.40 -23.42
N PHE A 387 0.66 -12.11 -23.50
CA PHE A 387 0.24 -11.47 -24.75
C PHE A 387 1.32 -10.62 -25.44
N ASP A 388 2.40 -10.22 -24.75
CA ASP A 388 3.49 -9.44 -25.32
C ASP A 388 4.52 -10.34 -26.02
N LYS A 389 4.32 -10.55 -27.33
CA LYS A 389 5.22 -11.32 -28.18
C LYS A 389 6.66 -10.79 -28.18
N SER A 390 6.86 -9.48 -27.97
CA SER A 390 8.18 -8.85 -28.00
C SER A 390 9.08 -9.24 -26.82
N LEU A 391 8.53 -9.85 -25.76
CA LEU A 391 9.31 -10.43 -24.67
C LEU A 391 10.08 -11.68 -25.09
N HIS A 392 9.57 -12.40 -26.08
CA HIS A 392 10.04 -13.74 -26.46
C HIS A 392 10.74 -13.76 -27.82
N LEU A 393 10.37 -12.83 -28.70
CA LEU A 393 10.80 -12.82 -30.10
C LEU A 393 11.18 -11.41 -30.56
N ASP A 394 12.14 -11.33 -31.48
CA ASP A 394 12.42 -10.10 -32.21
C ASP A 394 11.33 -9.90 -33.26
N ILE A 395 10.46 -8.94 -32.98
CA ILE A 395 9.32 -8.60 -33.84
C ILE A 395 9.73 -8.15 -35.26
N ASN A 396 10.97 -7.66 -35.43
CA ASN A 396 11.48 -7.22 -36.73
C ASN A 396 12.00 -8.39 -37.57
N ASN A 397 12.24 -9.55 -36.96
CA ASN A 397 12.75 -10.74 -37.62
C ASN A 397 11.65 -11.80 -37.75
N LYS A 398 10.80 -11.66 -38.77
CA LYS A 398 9.71 -12.60 -39.08
C LYS A 398 10.18 -14.02 -39.42
N ASN A 399 11.47 -14.20 -39.70
CA ASN A 399 12.08 -15.50 -40.01
C ASN A 399 12.55 -16.24 -38.75
N GLN A 400 12.41 -15.65 -37.56
CA GLN A 400 12.68 -16.37 -36.32
C GLN A 400 11.80 -17.62 -36.19
N ARG A 401 12.41 -18.70 -35.70
CA ARG A 401 11.69 -19.92 -35.35
C ARG A 401 10.54 -19.56 -34.40
N TYR A 402 9.35 -20.10 -34.65
CA TYR A 402 8.13 -19.88 -33.87
C TYR A 402 7.47 -18.49 -34.01
N PHE A 403 7.95 -17.63 -34.90
CA PHE A 403 7.33 -16.32 -35.10
C PHE A 403 5.84 -16.42 -35.44
N ASN A 404 5.46 -17.36 -36.30
CA ASN A 404 4.07 -17.56 -36.71
C ASN A 404 3.27 -18.47 -35.76
N ASP A 405 3.91 -19.07 -34.75
CA ASP A 405 3.28 -20.03 -33.83
C ASP A 405 2.72 -19.34 -32.57
N TRP A 406 2.82 -18.01 -32.48
CA TRP A 406 2.35 -17.24 -31.32
C TRP A 406 0.83 -17.34 -31.14
N ASN A 407 0.39 -18.04 -30.10
CA ASN A 407 -1.03 -18.28 -29.80
C ASN A 407 -1.37 -18.13 -28.30
N ALA A 408 -1.29 -16.90 -27.79
CA ALA A 408 -1.72 -16.60 -26.43
C ALA A 408 -3.26 -16.59 -26.33
N SER A 409 -3.80 -17.15 -25.24
CA SER A 409 -5.26 -17.18 -25.01
C SER A 409 -5.59 -17.44 -23.54
N PHE A 410 -6.86 -17.32 -23.19
CA PHE A 410 -7.37 -17.70 -21.87
C PHE A 410 -7.83 -19.16 -21.85
N TRP A 411 -7.90 -19.77 -20.68
CA TRP A 411 -8.54 -21.06 -20.45
C TRP A 411 -9.34 -21.04 -19.15
N ASP A 412 -10.31 -21.95 -19.02
CA ASP A 412 -11.22 -22.03 -17.87
C ASP A 412 -11.01 -23.32 -17.06
N TYR A 413 -11.07 -23.20 -15.74
CA TYR A 413 -10.85 -24.29 -14.79
C TYR A 413 -11.96 -25.35 -14.82
N GLU A 414 -13.19 -24.96 -15.13
CA GLU A 414 -14.34 -25.89 -15.14
C GLU A 414 -14.46 -26.65 -16.46
N THR A 415 -13.98 -26.08 -17.56
CA THR A 415 -14.21 -26.60 -18.92
C THR A 415 -12.92 -26.88 -19.68
N PHE A 416 -11.86 -27.33 -19.00
CA PHE A 416 -10.59 -27.74 -19.61
C PHE A 416 -10.73 -28.65 -20.85
N LYS A 417 -11.87 -29.34 -21.00
CA LYS A 417 -12.19 -30.24 -22.12
C LYS A 417 -13.14 -29.67 -23.18
N ASP A 418 -13.80 -28.53 -22.96
CA ASP A 418 -14.80 -27.98 -23.89
C ASP A 418 -14.30 -26.68 -24.54
N GLN A 419 -14.00 -26.76 -25.83
CA GLN A 419 -13.40 -25.66 -26.61
C GLN A 419 -14.38 -24.51 -26.90
N ASN A 420 -15.67 -24.67 -26.62
CA ASN A 420 -16.71 -23.70 -26.97
C ASN A 420 -17.12 -22.77 -25.82
N THR A 421 -16.44 -22.81 -24.67
CA THR A 421 -16.77 -21.96 -23.52
C THR A 421 -16.01 -20.65 -23.55
N ILE A 422 -16.75 -19.55 -23.31
CA ILE A 422 -16.17 -18.20 -23.17
C ILE A 422 -15.35 -18.19 -21.88
N PRO A 423 -14.04 -17.88 -21.92
CA PRO A 423 -13.22 -17.85 -20.71
C PRO A 423 -13.64 -16.75 -19.74
N HIS A 424 -13.62 -17.07 -18.44
CA HIS A 424 -13.94 -16.13 -17.36
C HIS A 424 -12.76 -15.90 -16.41
N ILE A 425 -12.75 -14.75 -15.74
CA ILE A 425 -12.09 -14.60 -14.44
C ILE A 425 -12.95 -15.35 -13.41
N SER A 426 -12.35 -16.33 -12.75
CA SER A 426 -12.96 -17.00 -11.61
C SER A 426 -12.74 -16.18 -10.34
N ALA A 427 -13.72 -16.15 -9.46
CA ALA A 427 -13.61 -15.49 -8.17
C ALA A 427 -14.07 -16.38 -7.02
N SER A 428 -13.54 -16.15 -5.82
CA SER A 428 -13.95 -16.83 -4.60
C SER A 428 -13.86 -15.91 -3.39
N ARG A 429 -14.65 -16.20 -2.35
CA ARG A 429 -14.67 -15.42 -1.10
C ARG A 429 -14.86 -16.33 0.09
N LEU A 430 -14.49 -15.86 1.28
CA LEU A 430 -14.88 -16.52 2.52
C LEU A 430 -16.37 -16.32 2.77
N ASN A 431 -17.09 -17.43 2.97
CA ASN A 431 -18.49 -17.47 3.37
C ASN A 431 -18.60 -17.75 4.88
N SER A 432 -18.17 -16.80 5.70
CA SER A 432 -18.23 -16.87 7.16
C SER A 432 -18.40 -15.47 7.75
N ASN A 433 -19.12 -15.41 8.87
CA ASN A 433 -19.21 -14.21 9.71
C ASN A 433 -18.33 -14.30 10.98
N ASN A 434 -17.63 -15.42 11.18
CA ASN A 434 -16.72 -15.60 12.30
C ASN A 434 -15.27 -15.31 11.87
N PHE A 435 -14.59 -14.43 12.62
CA PHE A 435 -13.21 -13.98 12.42
C PHE A 435 -12.32 -14.20 13.66
N ASP A 436 -12.54 -15.28 14.41
CA ASP A 436 -11.79 -15.62 15.64
C ASP A 436 -10.36 -16.15 15.37
N SER A 437 -10.03 -16.48 14.12
CA SER A 437 -8.73 -17.02 13.69
C SER A 437 -8.08 -16.10 12.67
N ASN A 438 -6.74 -16.02 12.71
CA ASN A 438 -5.96 -15.27 11.72
C ASN A 438 -5.97 -15.92 10.32
N GLU A 439 -6.35 -17.19 10.23
CA GLU A 439 -6.46 -17.93 8.98
C GLU A 439 -7.76 -18.74 8.98
N ILE A 440 -8.57 -18.56 7.95
CA ILE A 440 -9.90 -19.19 7.84
C ILE A 440 -10.02 -19.80 6.45
N LYS A 441 -10.36 -21.09 6.37
CA LYS A 441 -10.50 -21.79 5.09
C LYS A 441 -11.64 -21.18 4.25
N VAL A 442 -11.35 -20.91 2.98
CA VAL A 442 -12.36 -20.50 1.99
C VAL A 442 -12.99 -21.75 1.40
N ASP A 443 -14.32 -21.78 1.32
CA ASP A 443 -15.00 -22.86 0.59
C ASP A 443 -14.66 -22.73 -0.89
N SER A 444 -14.26 -23.85 -1.47
CA SER A 444 -13.45 -23.94 -2.69
C SER A 444 -14.24 -23.82 -4.00
N SER A 445 -15.44 -23.21 -3.98
CA SER A 445 -16.23 -22.94 -5.17
C SER A 445 -15.69 -21.70 -5.88
N LEU A 446 -15.06 -21.90 -7.03
CA LEU A 446 -14.62 -20.83 -7.92
C LEU A 446 -15.80 -20.44 -8.81
N GLU A 447 -16.30 -19.23 -8.66
CA GLU A 447 -17.41 -18.71 -9.43
C GLU A 447 -16.90 -18.04 -10.71
N GLN A 448 -17.33 -18.50 -11.88
CA GLN A 448 -17.14 -17.78 -13.14
C GLN A 448 -17.89 -16.44 -13.07
N THR A 449 -17.13 -15.33 -13.02
CA THR A 449 -17.67 -14.03 -12.60
C THR A 449 -17.59 -12.96 -13.69
N PHE A 450 -16.42 -12.77 -14.31
CA PHE A 450 -16.19 -11.71 -15.30
C PHE A 450 -15.77 -12.33 -16.63
N GLU A 451 -16.37 -11.93 -17.75
CA GLU A 451 -16.02 -12.44 -19.09
C GLU A 451 -14.68 -11.84 -19.53
N ILE A 452 -13.58 -12.62 -19.52
CA ILE A 452 -12.25 -12.02 -19.72
C ILE A 452 -11.93 -11.72 -21.18
N GLN A 453 -12.38 -12.58 -22.12
CA GLN A 453 -12.00 -12.54 -23.53
C GLN A 453 -12.33 -11.20 -24.20
N ASN A 454 -13.43 -10.57 -23.80
CA ASN A 454 -13.92 -9.32 -24.38
C ASN A 454 -13.50 -8.07 -23.61
N GLU A 455 -12.94 -8.21 -22.40
CA GLU A 455 -12.71 -7.09 -21.49
C GLU A 455 -11.22 -6.84 -21.20
N TYR A 456 -10.35 -7.84 -21.34
CA TYR A 456 -8.98 -7.78 -20.80
C TYR A 456 -8.12 -6.59 -21.28
N LEU A 457 -8.27 -6.15 -22.54
CA LEU A 457 -7.53 -4.99 -23.08
C LEU A 457 -8.03 -3.66 -22.49
N THR A 458 -9.31 -3.57 -22.15
CA THR A 458 -9.94 -2.33 -21.67
C THR A 458 -10.18 -2.32 -20.16
N ALA A 459 -10.01 -3.47 -19.50
CA ALA A 459 -10.20 -3.61 -18.06
C ALA A 459 -9.22 -2.72 -17.27
N PRO A 460 -7.90 -2.66 -17.55
CA PRO A 460 -7.00 -1.74 -16.88
C PRO A 460 -7.39 -0.28 -17.18
N TYR A 461 -8.06 0.34 -16.23
CA TYR A 461 -8.61 1.68 -16.41
C TYR A 461 -7.65 2.73 -15.86
N TYR A 462 -7.04 2.51 -14.70
CA TYR A 462 -6.18 3.50 -14.06
C TYR A 462 -5.00 2.85 -13.34
N THR A 463 -3.83 3.50 -13.44
CA THR A 463 -2.66 3.29 -12.59
C THR A 463 -1.95 4.63 -12.44
N PRO A 464 -1.44 5.00 -11.24
CA PRO A 464 -0.75 6.27 -11.06
C PRO A 464 0.54 6.32 -11.88
N ARG A 465 0.81 7.46 -12.48
CA ARG A 465 2.05 7.72 -13.23
C ARG A 465 2.57 9.12 -12.94
N TYR A 466 3.85 9.24 -12.64
CA TYR A 466 4.52 10.50 -12.39
C TYR A 466 6.03 10.38 -12.65
N SER A 467 6.71 11.52 -12.77
CA SER A 467 8.16 11.53 -12.91
C SER A 467 8.87 11.33 -11.58
N VAL A 468 10.01 10.67 -11.67
CA VAL A 468 10.85 10.29 -10.54
C VAL A 468 12.31 10.47 -10.89
N SER A 469 13.05 11.16 -10.04
CA SER A 469 14.52 11.29 -10.06
C SER A 469 15.14 10.85 -8.73
N GLY A 470 16.46 11.06 -8.58
CA GLY A 470 17.20 10.68 -7.37
C GLY A 470 17.14 9.18 -7.13
N LEU A 471 17.29 8.39 -8.19
CA LEU A 471 17.35 6.93 -8.15
C LEU A 471 18.73 6.47 -8.57
N ARG A 472 19.11 5.28 -8.10
CA ARG A 472 20.28 4.56 -8.59
C ARG A 472 19.89 3.18 -9.08
N SER A 473 20.33 2.83 -10.29
CA SER A 473 20.20 1.47 -10.79
C SER A 473 21.22 0.55 -10.09
N LYS A 474 20.76 -0.61 -9.62
CA LYS A 474 21.63 -1.66 -9.07
C LYS A 474 22.47 -2.32 -10.16
N VAL A 475 21.97 -2.34 -11.40
CA VAL A 475 22.58 -3.00 -12.55
C VAL A 475 22.70 -2.02 -13.71
N TYR A 476 23.88 -1.96 -14.33
CA TYR A 476 24.16 -1.06 -15.45
C TYR A 476 23.21 -1.29 -16.65
N ASP A 477 23.00 -2.57 -17.02
CA ASP A 477 22.16 -2.94 -18.16
C ASP A 477 20.67 -2.61 -17.93
N ASP A 478 20.18 -2.75 -16.70
CA ASP A 478 18.82 -2.32 -16.32
C ASP A 478 18.67 -0.80 -16.49
N GLY A 479 19.73 -0.05 -16.13
CA GLY A 479 19.86 1.38 -16.34
C GLY A 479 19.61 1.78 -17.80
N LEU A 480 20.31 1.11 -18.72
CA LEU A 480 20.16 1.34 -20.17
C LEU A 480 18.79 0.90 -20.70
N ALA A 481 18.26 -0.21 -20.20
CA ALA A 481 17.05 -0.81 -20.75
C ALA A 481 15.77 -0.05 -20.39
N TYR A 482 15.70 0.53 -19.18
CA TYR A 482 14.42 1.00 -18.63
C TYR A 482 14.33 2.50 -18.32
N PHE A 483 15.44 3.23 -18.20
CA PHE A 483 15.42 4.63 -17.78
C PHE A 483 15.66 5.59 -18.94
N GLU A 484 14.83 6.64 -19.04
CA GLU A 484 14.95 7.67 -20.06
C GLU A 484 16.21 8.54 -19.89
N GLU A 485 16.61 8.83 -18.65
CA GLU A 485 17.88 9.51 -18.34
C GLU A 485 18.69 8.61 -17.39
N PHE A 486 19.90 8.25 -17.81
CA PHE A 486 20.79 7.36 -17.06
C PHE A 486 22.26 7.78 -17.19
N ASP A 487 22.90 8.11 -16.07
CA ASP A 487 24.33 8.38 -15.99
C ASP A 487 25.10 7.06 -15.81
N LYS A 488 25.89 6.71 -16.82
CA LYS A 488 26.68 5.48 -16.89
C LYS A 488 27.77 5.37 -15.82
N THR A 489 28.24 6.49 -15.27
CA THR A 489 29.33 6.52 -14.29
C THR A 489 28.79 6.44 -12.86
N SER A 490 27.80 7.28 -12.52
CA SER A 490 27.20 7.29 -11.19
C SER A 490 26.09 6.25 -11.00
N LEU A 491 25.58 5.68 -12.10
CA LEU A 491 24.38 4.83 -12.17
C LEU A 491 23.10 5.55 -11.73
N MET A 492 23.13 6.88 -11.67
CA MET A 492 21.97 7.70 -11.35
C MET A 492 20.97 7.68 -12.50
N ALA A 493 19.69 7.62 -12.16
CA ALA A 493 18.62 7.41 -13.11
C ALA A 493 17.39 8.28 -12.82
N LYS A 494 16.66 8.60 -13.89
CA LYS A 494 15.36 9.28 -13.84
C LYS A 494 14.42 8.63 -14.85
N THR A 495 13.15 8.56 -14.48
CA THR A 495 12.09 8.10 -15.38
C THR A 495 10.82 8.92 -15.26
N LYS A 496 10.06 9.02 -16.35
CA LYS A 496 8.70 9.59 -16.34
C LYS A 496 7.61 8.57 -16.01
N ASN A 497 8.00 7.32 -15.80
CA ASN A 497 7.11 6.19 -15.57
C ASN A 497 7.18 5.70 -14.12
N GLY A 498 7.38 6.59 -13.13
CA GLY A 498 7.20 6.24 -11.72
C GLY A 498 5.72 6.00 -11.40
N GLY A 499 5.44 5.10 -10.48
CA GLY A 499 4.06 4.76 -10.10
C GLY A 499 3.98 3.85 -8.88
N ALA A 500 2.87 3.14 -8.76
CA ALA A 500 2.62 2.13 -7.73
C ALA A 500 2.29 0.79 -8.38
N ASP A 501 2.54 -0.31 -7.67
CA ASP A 501 2.00 -1.62 -8.04
C ASP A 501 0.50 -1.67 -7.71
N PHE A 502 -0.29 -0.86 -8.40
CA PHE A 502 -1.70 -0.62 -8.16
C PHE A 502 -2.39 -0.37 -9.49
N VAL A 503 -3.52 -1.04 -9.69
CA VAL A 503 -4.38 -0.86 -10.85
C VAL A 503 -5.84 -0.86 -10.42
N ILE A 504 -6.62 0.03 -11.03
CA ILE A 504 -8.07 0.00 -10.99
C ILE A 504 -8.55 -0.61 -12.30
N LEU A 505 -9.23 -1.73 -12.18
CA LEU A 505 -9.90 -2.43 -13.26
C LEU A 505 -11.35 -1.96 -13.37
N LYS A 506 -11.84 -1.85 -14.60
CA LYS A 506 -13.26 -1.63 -14.90
C LYS A 506 -13.80 -2.89 -15.55
N LEU A 507 -14.57 -3.67 -14.79
CA LEU A 507 -15.04 -5.00 -15.19
C LEU A 507 -16.56 -5.11 -15.07
N LYS A 508 -17.18 -5.85 -15.99
CA LYS A 508 -18.63 -6.08 -16.01
C LYS A 508 -18.98 -7.41 -15.35
N ILE A 509 -20.02 -7.40 -14.52
CA ILE A 509 -20.53 -8.57 -13.83
C ILE A 509 -22.03 -8.70 -14.08
N LYS A 510 -22.50 -9.91 -14.41
CA LYS A 510 -23.93 -10.20 -14.48
C LYS A 510 -24.57 -10.00 -13.10
N LYS A 511 -25.75 -9.38 -13.05
CA LYS A 511 -26.40 -9.05 -11.76
C LYS A 511 -26.60 -10.29 -10.89
N ASN A 512 -26.97 -11.43 -11.48
CA ASN A 512 -27.17 -12.69 -10.77
C ASN A 512 -25.90 -13.31 -10.15
N LYS A 513 -24.70 -12.92 -10.62
CA LYS A 513 -23.40 -13.41 -10.10
C LYS A 513 -22.94 -12.62 -8.87
N LEU A 514 -23.38 -11.38 -8.70
CA LEU A 514 -22.90 -10.48 -7.64
C LEU A 514 -23.09 -11.06 -6.24
N LYS A 515 -24.26 -11.63 -5.94
CA LYS A 515 -24.59 -12.22 -4.63
C LYS A 515 -23.63 -13.33 -4.18
N HIS A 516 -22.94 -14.00 -5.11
CA HIS A 516 -22.04 -15.10 -4.81
C HIS A 516 -20.67 -14.61 -4.34
N ILE A 517 -20.22 -13.45 -4.84
CA ILE A 517 -18.89 -12.90 -4.54
C ILE A 517 -18.94 -11.66 -3.63
N LEU A 518 -20.06 -10.93 -3.59
CA LEU A 518 -20.25 -9.69 -2.84
C LEU A 518 -21.70 -9.58 -2.30
N PRO A 519 -22.13 -10.51 -1.42
CA PRO A 519 -23.52 -10.55 -0.92
C PRO A 519 -23.94 -9.29 -0.16
N GLU A 520 -23.02 -8.62 0.54
CA GLU A 520 -23.36 -7.38 1.24
C GLU A 520 -23.58 -6.20 0.29
N LEU A 521 -22.89 -6.17 -0.86
CA LEU A 521 -23.15 -5.18 -1.91
C LEU A 521 -24.50 -5.45 -2.58
N ASP A 522 -24.77 -6.72 -2.92
CA ASP A 522 -26.02 -7.15 -3.56
C ASP A 522 -27.27 -6.72 -2.76
N LYS A 523 -27.20 -6.72 -1.42
CA LYS A 523 -28.28 -6.25 -0.54
C LYS A 523 -28.59 -4.75 -0.66
N VAL A 524 -27.60 -3.93 -1.01
CA VAL A 524 -27.70 -2.45 -0.97
C VAL A 524 -27.56 -1.80 -2.33
N ILE A 525 -27.17 -2.53 -3.37
CA ILE A 525 -26.95 -2.00 -4.71
C ILE A 525 -28.20 -1.32 -5.26
N GLY A 526 -28.03 -0.13 -5.84
CA GLY A 526 -29.12 0.70 -6.35
C GLY A 526 -29.90 1.47 -5.28
N LYS A 527 -29.57 1.32 -4.00
CA LYS A 527 -30.20 2.05 -2.87
C LYS A 527 -29.30 3.18 -2.37
N GLU A 528 -29.85 4.09 -1.55
CA GLU A 528 -29.08 5.22 -0.99
C GLU A 528 -27.90 4.75 -0.13
N GLU A 529 -28.04 3.60 0.54
CA GLU A 529 -27.01 3.02 1.40
C GLU A 529 -25.79 2.49 0.63
N GLU A 530 -25.90 2.26 -0.69
CA GLU A 530 -24.81 1.76 -1.54
C GLU A 530 -23.56 2.64 -1.41
N LYS A 531 -23.74 3.97 -1.36
CA LYS A 531 -22.65 4.94 -1.24
C LYS A 531 -21.77 4.70 -0.01
N ASN A 532 -22.37 4.22 1.08
CA ASN A 532 -21.65 3.95 2.33
C ASN A 532 -20.96 2.58 2.32
N TRP A 533 -21.40 1.67 1.46
CA TRP A 533 -20.74 0.38 1.28
C TRP A 533 -19.40 0.55 0.56
N HIS A 534 -19.38 1.32 -0.52
CA HIS A 534 -18.17 1.58 -1.33
C HIS A 534 -17.07 2.22 -0.49
N ILE A 535 -15.87 1.63 -0.48
CA ILE A 535 -14.75 2.16 0.31
C ILE A 535 -14.15 3.42 -0.33
N GLY A 536 -14.22 3.55 -1.67
CA GLY A 536 -13.53 4.61 -2.40
C GLY A 536 -12.01 4.47 -2.31
N LEU A 537 -11.29 5.59 -2.28
CA LEU A 537 -9.83 5.63 -2.19
C LEU A 537 -9.33 6.32 -0.90
N GLY A 538 -10.05 6.09 0.21
CA GLY A 538 -9.69 6.66 1.51
C GLY A 538 -9.82 8.18 1.60
N TRP A 539 -9.30 8.77 2.67
CA TRP A 539 -9.24 10.21 2.93
C TRP A 539 -8.02 10.87 2.29
N ASN A 540 -8.09 12.19 2.10
CA ASN A 540 -6.92 13.01 1.71
C ASN A 540 -6.11 13.34 2.97
N GLU A 541 -5.45 12.34 3.53
CA GLU A 541 -4.58 12.45 4.69
C GLU A 541 -3.33 11.55 4.54
N LYS A 542 -2.14 12.09 4.87
CA LYS A 542 -0.92 11.30 4.97
C LYS A 542 -1.03 10.32 6.14
N HIS A 543 -0.78 9.03 5.89
CA HIS A 543 -0.86 7.99 6.94
C HIS A 543 0.27 8.10 7.98
N SER A 544 0.03 7.67 9.21
CA SER A 544 1.06 7.56 10.25
C SER A 544 1.19 6.13 10.78
N PRO A 545 2.40 5.57 10.89
CA PRO A 545 2.58 4.21 11.43
C PRO A 545 2.07 4.03 12.86
N ILE A 546 1.88 5.12 13.62
CA ILE A 546 1.30 5.05 14.98
C ILE A 546 -0.21 4.79 14.99
N LYS A 547 -0.88 4.76 13.85
CA LYS A 547 -2.28 4.34 13.76
C LYS A 547 -2.33 2.84 13.53
N THR A 548 -3.26 2.11 14.13
CA THR A 548 -3.30 0.64 13.96
C THR A 548 -3.72 0.29 12.54
N GLN A 549 -3.05 -0.66 11.91
CA GLN A 549 -3.37 -1.12 10.55
C GLN A 549 -3.97 -2.52 10.56
N PHE A 550 -4.97 -2.73 9.71
CA PHE A 550 -5.59 -4.03 9.44
C PHE A 550 -5.53 -4.33 7.95
N TYR A 551 -5.09 -5.53 7.61
CA TYR A 551 -5.03 -5.96 6.22
C TYR A 551 -5.29 -7.45 6.11
N ALA A 552 -5.98 -7.86 5.05
CA ALA A 552 -6.37 -9.25 4.84
C ALA A 552 -6.61 -9.55 3.36
N GLY A 553 -6.40 -10.81 2.99
CA GLY A 553 -6.67 -11.30 1.66
C GLY A 553 -6.61 -12.81 1.56
N TYR A 554 -6.43 -13.29 0.33
CA TYR A 554 -6.70 -14.68 -0.04
C TYR A 554 -5.47 -15.43 -0.56
N PRO A 555 -4.44 -15.69 0.27
CA PRO A 555 -3.31 -16.49 -0.17
C PRO A 555 -3.72 -17.92 -0.54
N ALA A 556 -3.00 -18.46 -1.51
CA ALA A 556 -3.15 -19.84 -1.93
C ALA A 556 -2.32 -20.74 -1.01
N LYS A 557 -2.97 -21.74 -0.40
CA LYS A 557 -2.33 -22.63 0.57
C LYS A 557 -1.70 -23.85 -0.08
N ASN A 558 -2.48 -24.58 -0.87
CA ASN A 558 -2.04 -25.80 -1.56
C ASN A 558 -2.72 -25.91 -2.93
N TYR A 559 -2.04 -26.53 -3.89
CA TYR A 559 -2.67 -26.96 -5.14
C TYR A 559 -3.13 -28.42 -5.01
N ASP A 560 -4.43 -28.64 -5.11
CA ASP A 560 -5.01 -29.97 -5.23
C ASP A 560 -4.86 -30.44 -6.68
N TYR A 561 -3.84 -31.25 -6.94
CA TYR A 561 -3.59 -31.83 -8.27
C TYR A 561 -4.73 -32.71 -8.78
N SER A 562 -5.50 -33.35 -7.89
CA SER A 562 -6.61 -34.23 -8.26
C SER A 562 -7.80 -33.44 -8.79
N LYS A 563 -8.05 -32.27 -8.18
CA LYS A 563 -9.13 -31.35 -8.57
C LYS A 563 -8.66 -30.20 -9.47
N ARG A 564 -7.36 -30.13 -9.74
CA ARG A 564 -6.68 -29.06 -10.49
C ARG A 564 -7.05 -27.66 -9.99
N LYS A 565 -7.11 -27.47 -8.68
CA LYS A 565 -7.54 -26.20 -8.06
C LYS A 565 -6.72 -25.85 -6.82
N PHE A 566 -6.69 -24.58 -6.48
CA PHE A 566 -6.07 -24.11 -5.24
C PHE A 566 -7.05 -24.14 -4.07
N ASP A 567 -6.55 -24.54 -2.91
CA ASP A 567 -7.17 -24.27 -1.62
C ASP A 567 -6.77 -22.86 -1.19
N TYR A 568 -7.76 -21.98 -1.02
CA TYR A 568 -7.56 -20.62 -0.54
C TYR A 568 -7.91 -20.51 0.95
N VAL A 569 -7.27 -19.56 1.61
CA VAL A 569 -7.62 -19.15 2.97
C VAL A 569 -7.81 -17.65 3.00
N PHE A 570 -8.69 -17.15 3.86
CA PHE A 570 -8.73 -15.74 4.22
C PHE A 570 -7.77 -15.54 5.38
N LYS A 571 -6.65 -14.88 5.11
CA LYS A 571 -5.59 -14.61 6.07
C LYS A 571 -5.63 -13.14 6.47
N THR A 572 -5.55 -12.88 7.77
CA THR A 572 -5.72 -11.56 8.36
C THR A 572 -4.53 -11.18 9.21
N ASN A 573 -4.17 -9.89 9.20
CA ASN A 573 -3.11 -9.35 10.05
C ASN A 573 -3.52 -8.00 10.63
N LYS A 574 -3.05 -7.75 11.85
CA LYS A 574 -3.12 -6.47 12.56
C LYS A 574 -1.70 -6.03 12.91
N SER A 575 -1.34 -4.82 12.52
CA SER A 575 -0.08 -4.20 12.88
C SER A 575 -0.28 -2.98 13.78
N ILE A 576 0.61 -2.81 14.75
CA ILE A 576 0.61 -1.72 15.75
C ILE A 576 1.87 -0.86 15.62
N GLY A 577 2.29 -0.61 14.38
CA GLY A 577 3.53 0.08 14.09
C GLY A 577 4.03 -0.17 12.67
N GLY A 578 5.19 0.40 12.37
CA GLY A 578 5.82 0.23 11.07
C GLY A 578 6.78 1.36 10.74
N ILE A 579 7.23 1.37 9.50
CA ILE A 579 8.04 2.45 8.94
C ILE A 579 7.66 2.68 7.48
N ILE A 580 7.65 3.94 7.06
CA ILE A 580 7.33 4.32 5.69
C ILE A 580 8.63 4.58 4.92
N SER A 581 8.87 3.82 3.86
CA SER A 581 9.81 4.22 2.82
C SER A 581 9.08 5.17 1.88
N THR A 582 9.47 6.45 1.87
CA THR A 582 8.87 7.50 1.03
C THR A 582 9.04 7.16 -0.43
N GLN A 583 10.20 6.63 -0.78
CA GLN A 583 10.60 6.24 -2.13
C GLN A 583 11.76 5.24 -2.08
N ASN A 584 11.74 4.25 -2.98
CA ASN A 584 12.89 3.35 -3.14
C ASN A 584 13.96 4.01 -4.02
N ARG A 585 15.12 4.32 -3.44
CA ARG A 585 16.25 4.99 -4.12
C ARG A 585 17.20 4.02 -4.83
N SER A 586 17.07 2.71 -4.62
CA SER A 586 17.95 1.68 -5.19
C SER A 586 17.11 0.62 -5.91
N VAL A 587 17.15 0.63 -7.24
CA VAL A 587 16.16 -0.05 -8.10
C VAL A 587 16.81 -0.98 -9.13
N ASP A 588 16.07 -2.00 -9.54
CA ASP A 588 16.42 -2.95 -10.60
C ASP A 588 15.18 -3.32 -11.44
N ALA A 589 15.38 -4.20 -12.44
CA ALA A 589 14.30 -4.66 -13.33
C ALA A 589 13.07 -5.24 -12.59
N ASN A 590 13.22 -5.82 -11.39
CA ASN A 590 12.10 -6.42 -10.65
C ASN A 590 11.15 -5.38 -10.05
N ASN A 591 11.60 -4.13 -9.91
CA ASN A 591 10.78 -3.02 -9.42
C ASN A 591 9.80 -2.51 -10.48
N PHE A 592 9.98 -2.87 -11.76
CA PHE A 592 9.06 -2.53 -12.83
C PHE A 592 7.87 -3.49 -12.86
N LYS A 593 6.68 -2.93 -13.08
CA LYS A 593 5.41 -3.65 -13.21
C LYS A 593 4.72 -3.19 -14.49
N SER A 594 4.12 -4.13 -15.21
CA SER A 594 3.58 -3.84 -16.53
C SER A 594 2.15 -4.34 -16.69
N LEU A 595 1.32 -3.50 -17.30
CA LEU A 595 -0.02 -3.82 -17.75
C LEU A 595 -0.01 -4.06 -19.26
N TRP A 596 -0.84 -5.01 -19.71
CA TRP A 596 -1.18 -5.17 -21.12
C TRP A 596 -2.53 -4.50 -21.36
N THR A 597 -2.57 -3.51 -22.24
CA THR A 597 -3.74 -2.64 -22.43
C THR A 597 -4.07 -2.49 -23.90
N LYS A 598 -5.28 -2.01 -24.22
CA LYS A 598 -5.70 -1.69 -25.58
C LYS A 598 -4.73 -0.69 -26.20
N TYR A 599 -4.34 -0.92 -27.44
CA TYR A 599 -3.51 0.01 -28.20
C TYR A 599 -4.21 1.36 -28.37
N ASP A 600 -3.46 2.43 -28.10
CA ASP A 600 -3.76 3.81 -28.47
C ASP A 600 -2.46 4.44 -28.97
N GLU A 601 -2.47 5.03 -30.17
CA GLU A 601 -1.25 5.52 -30.82
C GLU A 601 -0.53 6.59 -29.99
N LYS A 602 -1.29 7.51 -29.41
CA LYS A 602 -0.75 8.64 -28.64
C LYS A 602 -0.15 8.14 -27.33
N GLU A 603 -0.88 7.29 -26.61
CA GLU A 603 -0.40 6.70 -25.37
C GLU A 603 0.80 5.78 -25.64
N ASN A 604 0.82 5.01 -26.72
CA ASN A 604 1.95 4.15 -27.05
C ASN A 604 3.24 4.95 -27.28
N LYS A 605 3.15 6.03 -28.07
CA LYS A 605 4.29 6.93 -28.33
C LYS A 605 4.80 7.61 -27.06
N ASP A 606 3.93 7.82 -26.07
CA ASP A 606 4.32 8.39 -24.78
C ASP A 606 4.90 7.33 -23.82
N TRP A 607 4.13 6.29 -23.49
CA TRP A 607 4.53 5.27 -22.52
C TRP A 607 5.76 4.48 -22.96
N ASN A 608 5.90 4.23 -24.26
CA ASN A 608 6.98 3.43 -24.85
C ASN A 608 7.96 4.30 -25.66
N SER A 609 8.14 5.57 -25.29
CA SER A 609 9.02 6.50 -26.01
C SER A 609 10.50 6.13 -25.93
N HIS A 610 10.91 5.43 -24.87
CA HIS A 610 12.31 5.05 -24.67
C HIS A 610 12.81 4.13 -25.77
N HIS A 611 13.95 4.44 -26.39
CA HIS A 611 14.57 3.68 -27.49
C HIS A 611 13.59 3.28 -28.62
N ASP A 612 12.62 4.15 -28.94
CA ASP A 612 11.59 3.88 -29.94
C ASP A 612 10.81 2.56 -29.72
N ASN A 613 10.71 2.11 -28.46
CA ASN A 613 10.01 0.89 -28.10
C ASN A 613 8.53 0.90 -28.54
N TRP A 614 7.93 2.08 -28.74
CA TRP A 614 6.58 2.25 -29.27
C TRP A 614 6.40 1.59 -30.64
N GLN A 615 7.47 1.51 -31.47
CA GLN A 615 7.42 0.84 -32.77
C GLN A 615 7.05 -0.64 -32.63
N LYS A 616 7.28 -1.23 -31.45
CA LYS A 616 6.99 -2.64 -31.21
C LYS A 616 5.52 -3.00 -31.24
N TYR A 617 4.67 -2.01 -30.99
CA TYR A 617 3.24 -2.20 -30.76
C TYR A 617 2.39 -1.56 -31.84
N THR A 618 2.96 -1.07 -32.96
CA THR A 618 2.19 -0.43 -34.04
C THR A 618 1.28 -1.40 -34.77
N GLU A 619 1.65 -2.68 -34.80
CA GLU A 619 0.85 -3.76 -35.38
C GLU A 619 0.39 -4.74 -34.30
N PRO A 620 -0.81 -5.33 -34.44
CA PRO A 620 -1.29 -6.32 -33.50
C PRO A 620 -0.48 -7.63 -33.57
N PHE A 621 -0.19 -8.24 -32.41
CA PHE A 621 0.46 -9.56 -32.34
C PHE A 621 -0.51 -10.73 -32.61
N ILE A 622 -1.80 -10.51 -32.34
CA ILE A 622 -2.90 -11.46 -32.56
C ILE A 622 -3.99 -10.71 -33.32
N GLU A 623 -4.56 -11.35 -34.35
CA GLU A 623 -5.60 -10.74 -35.18
C GLU A 623 -6.78 -10.23 -34.32
N ASN A 624 -7.24 -9.00 -34.61
CA ASN A 624 -8.32 -8.30 -33.89
C ASN A 624 -8.04 -8.02 -32.40
N GLN A 625 -6.83 -8.28 -31.90
CA GLN A 625 -6.42 -8.06 -30.51
C GLN A 625 -5.18 -7.15 -30.48
N HIS A 626 -5.41 -5.84 -30.63
CA HIS A 626 -4.33 -4.84 -30.65
C HIS A 626 -4.06 -4.30 -29.25
N GLY A 627 -2.93 -4.73 -28.67
CA GLY A 627 -2.49 -4.30 -27.34
C GLY A 627 -1.13 -3.62 -27.35
N MET A 628 -0.86 -2.90 -26.27
CA MET A 628 0.42 -2.25 -25.95
C MET A 628 0.71 -2.39 -24.46
N VAL A 629 1.99 -2.28 -24.10
CA VAL A 629 2.40 -2.28 -22.70
C VAL A 629 2.33 -0.88 -22.09
N LYS A 630 1.94 -0.82 -20.81
CA LYS A 630 2.17 0.32 -19.91
C LYS A 630 2.99 -0.16 -18.74
N THR A 631 4.23 0.30 -18.61
CA THR A 631 5.16 -0.12 -17.56
C THR A 631 5.39 1.03 -16.59
N VAL A 632 5.32 0.74 -15.29
CA VAL A 632 5.66 1.67 -14.21
C VAL A 632 6.76 1.12 -13.33
N LEU A 633 7.64 1.98 -12.85
CA LEU A 633 8.57 1.70 -11.77
C LEU A 633 7.86 1.92 -10.43
N THR A 634 7.86 0.90 -9.57
CA THR A 634 7.24 1.00 -8.23
C THR A 634 8.03 1.96 -7.36
N GLN A 635 7.49 3.16 -7.16
CA GLN A 635 8.14 4.31 -6.50
C GLN A 635 7.24 5.02 -5.50
N HIS A 636 5.99 4.60 -5.39
CA HIS A 636 5.06 5.19 -4.44
C HIS A 636 5.41 4.81 -3.00
N SER A 637 5.08 5.66 -2.04
CA SER A 637 5.47 5.43 -0.64
C SER A 637 4.89 4.12 -0.13
N SER A 638 5.72 3.37 0.58
CA SER A 638 5.40 2.03 1.07
C SER A 638 5.53 1.97 2.58
N LEU A 639 4.46 1.57 3.25
CA LEU A 639 4.47 1.23 4.67
C LEU A 639 4.93 -0.23 4.82
N PHE A 640 6.06 -0.42 5.49
CA PHE A 640 6.47 -1.72 6.01
C PHE A 640 5.88 -1.88 7.41
N THR A 641 4.95 -2.82 7.55
CA THR A 641 4.22 -3.04 8.81
C THR A 641 5.08 -3.74 9.85
N ARG A 642 4.88 -3.42 11.13
CA ARG A 642 5.56 -4.11 12.22
C ARG A 642 4.94 -5.50 12.45
N ILE A 643 5.75 -6.54 12.30
CA ILE A 643 5.47 -7.92 12.71
C ILE A 643 6.59 -8.34 13.64
N GLU A 644 6.25 -8.74 14.87
CA GLU A 644 7.25 -9.14 15.85
C GLU A 644 7.88 -10.49 15.44
N LYS A 645 9.17 -10.71 15.74
CA LYS A 645 9.97 -11.86 15.24
C LYS A 645 9.38 -13.25 15.54
N ASN A 646 8.50 -13.38 16.52
CA ASN A 646 7.81 -14.62 16.90
C ASN A 646 6.39 -14.73 16.31
N GLU A 647 5.99 -13.76 15.49
CA GLU A 647 4.67 -13.63 14.89
C GLU A 647 4.69 -13.68 13.37
N ASP A 648 5.83 -14.04 12.76
CA ASP A 648 6.01 -14.12 11.30
C ASP A 648 4.95 -14.97 10.59
N HIS A 649 4.43 -16.01 11.26
CA HIS A 649 3.34 -16.84 10.75
C HIS A 649 2.04 -16.06 10.46
N LYS A 650 1.87 -14.86 11.05
CA LYS A 650 0.74 -13.97 10.81
C LYS A 650 0.91 -13.12 9.54
N ALA A 651 2.11 -13.01 8.97
CA ALA A 651 2.36 -12.23 7.77
C ALA A 651 1.52 -12.73 6.59
N LEU A 652 1.04 -11.84 5.74
CA LEU A 652 0.38 -12.25 4.51
C LEU A 652 1.42 -12.80 3.53
N ASP A 653 1.20 -14.04 3.07
CA ASP A 653 2.10 -14.83 2.24
C ASP A 653 1.66 -14.86 0.76
N LYS A 654 2.28 -15.73 -0.04
CA LYS A 654 2.09 -15.75 -1.50
C LYS A 654 0.61 -15.90 -1.89
N GLY A 655 0.17 -15.05 -2.82
CA GLY A 655 -1.24 -15.00 -3.29
C GLY A 655 -2.11 -14.00 -2.54
N SER A 656 -1.61 -13.40 -1.45
CA SER A 656 -2.27 -12.29 -0.76
C SER A 656 -2.04 -10.93 -1.42
N SER A 657 -1.31 -10.87 -2.54
CA SER A 657 -1.14 -9.65 -3.32
C SER A 657 -2.49 -9.06 -3.68
N GLY A 658 -2.62 -7.75 -3.57
CA GLY A 658 -3.83 -6.99 -3.83
C GLY A 658 -4.73 -6.85 -2.61
N SER A 659 -4.28 -7.35 -1.44
CA SER A 659 -5.04 -7.23 -0.19
C SER A 659 -5.27 -5.77 0.18
N MET A 660 -6.50 -5.49 0.58
CA MET A 660 -6.90 -4.18 1.07
C MET A 660 -6.29 -3.93 2.45
N ALA A 661 -5.73 -2.74 2.66
CA ALA A 661 -5.25 -2.28 3.96
C ALA A 661 -6.05 -1.06 4.43
N ILE A 662 -6.57 -1.14 5.65
CA ILE A 662 -7.30 -0.06 6.32
C ILE A 662 -6.64 0.29 7.64
N ASP A 663 -6.91 1.48 8.16
CA ASP A 663 -6.57 1.83 9.54
C ASP A 663 -7.73 1.56 10.52
N SER A 664 -7.47 1.76 11.81
CA SER A 664 -8.43 1.64 12.91
C SER A 664 -9.57 2.69 12.89
N SER A 665 -9.68 3.51 11.85
CA SER A 665 -10.86 4.35 11.58
C SER A 665 -11.67 3.83 10.38
N PHE A 666 -11.40 2.62 9.89
CA PHE A 666 -11.93 2.05 8.65
C PHE A 666 -11.58 2.85 7.38
N ASN A 667 -10.57 3.71 7.44
CA ASN A 667 -10.08 4.44 6.29
C ASN A 667 -9.16 3.53 5.46
N LEU A 668 -9.33 3.51 4.14
CA LEU A 668 -8.39 2.83 3.23
C LEU A 668 -7.07 3.58 3.24
N ILE A 669 -5.99 2.88 3.59
CA ILE A 669 -4.65 3.46 3.62
C ILE A 669 -3.78 2.98 2.47
N GLY A 670 -4.07 1.82 1.89
CA GLY A 670 -3.21 1.27 0.85
C GLY A 670 -3.57 -0.14 0.38
N ILE A 671 -2.65 -0.71 -0.39
CA ILE A 671 -2.73 -2.06 -0.95
C ILE A 671 -1.45 -2.85 -0.62
N ASN A 672 -1.60 -4.04 -0.05
CA ASN A 672 -0.47 -4.95 0.17
C ASN A 672 0.01 -5.49 -1.18
N TYR A 673 1.31 -5.39 -1.46
CA TYR A 673 1.88 -5.82 -2.74
C TYR A 673 3.10 -6.73 -2.61
N LEU A 674 3.72 -6.81 -1.42
CA LEU A 674 4.94 -7.57 -1.23
C LEU A 674 5.05 -8.09 0.21
N LEU A 675 5.50 -9.34 0.35
CA LEU A 675 6.09 -9.85 1.58
C LEU A 675 7.60 -9.67 1.47
N THR A 676 8.20 -8.96 2.42
CA THR A 676 9.63 -8.68 2.46
C THR A 676 10.26 -9.40 3.64
N SER A 677 11.40 -10.04 3.39
CA SER A 677 12.26 -10.62 4.42
C SER A 677 13.63 -9.96 4.34
N ASP A 678 14.18 -9.58 5.49
CA ASP A 678 15.54 -9.07 5.64
C ASP A 678 16.31 -9.97 6.61
N ASP A 679 17.29 -10.71 6.06
CA ASP A 679 18.10 -11.66 6.82
C ASP A 679 19.11 -10.97 7.75
N LYS A 680 19.50 -9.71 7.49
CA LYS A 680 20.46 -8.97 8.34
C LYS A 680 19.84 -8.65 9.70
N HIS A 681 18.53 -8.38 9.71
CA HIS A 681 17.79 -8.07 10.93
C HIS A 681 16.84 -9.17 11.40
N ASN A 682 16.76 -10.28 10.66
CA ASN A 682 15.74 -11.31 10.85
C ASN A 682 14.34 -10.68 10.95
N THR A 683 14.00 -9.89 9.93
CA THR A 683 12.75 -9.11 9.87
C THR A 683 11.88 -9.66 8.74
N ILE A 684 10.62 -9.97 9.04
CA ILE A 684 9.58 -10.26 8.06
C ILE A 684 8.52 -9.15 8.15
N THR A 685 8.10 -8.61 7.01
CA THR A 685 7.15 -7.51 6.96
C THR A 685 6.33 -7.54 5.68
N ASN A 686 5.08 -7.09 5.76
CA ASN A 686 4.28 -6.79 4.59
C ASN A 686 4.48 -5.33 4.16
N ALA A 687 4.64 -5.11 2.86
CA ALA A 687 4.73 -3.79 2.27
C ALA A 687 3.38 -3.37 1.68
N ILE A 688 2.88 -2.23 2.15
CA ILE A 688 1.61 -1.63 1.74
C ILE A 688 1.92 -0.36 0.95
N SER A 689 1.56 -0.33 -0.33
CA SER A 689 1.64 0.91 -1.12
C SER A 689 0.51 1.83 -0.70
N LEU A 690 0.85 3.04 -0.24
CA LEU A 690 -0.10 3.98 0.36
C LEU A 690 -0.99 4.63 -0.70
N MET A 691 -2.21 5.03 -0.32
CA MET A 691 -3.09 5.82 -1.19
C MET A 691 -2.63 7.28 -1.31
N GLN A 692 -2.00 7.79 -0.25
CA GLN A 692 -1.34 9.09 -0.23
C GLN A 692 0.12 8.91 0.17
N GLY A 693 0.99 9.30 -0.76
CA GLY A 693 2.43 9.29 -0.61
C GLY A 693 2.97 10.36 0.35
N GLN A 694 4.23 10.18 0.76
CA GLN A 694 4.95 11.09 1.66
C GLN A 694 6.22 11.68 1.04
N SER A 695 6.48 11.39 -0.23
CA SER A 695 7.58 11.96 -1.00
C SER A 695 7.18 13.28 -1.68
N ASP A 696 8.13 13.92 -2.35
CA ASP A 696 7.90 15.01 -3.27
C ASP A 696 7.58 14.43 -4.66
N TYR A 697 6.43 14.81 -5.22
CA TYR A 697 5.94 14.30 -6.50
C TYR A 697 5.92 15.40 -7.57
N GLU A 698 6.23 15.03 -8.81
CA GLU A 698 6.30 15.95 -9.95
C GLU A 698 5.19 15.68 -10.99
N ASN A 699 5.11 16.56 -12.00
CA ASN A 699 4.24 16.41 -13.18
C ASN A 699 2.74 16.33 -12.89
N GLY A 700 2.26 17.16 -11.97
CA GLY A 700 0.82 17.33 -11.71
C GLY A 700 0.20 16.23 -10.85
N PHE A 701 1.01 15.31 -10.34
CA PHE A 701 0.64 14.37 -9.29
C PHE A 701 1.04 14.95 -7.93
N ASP A 702 0.08 15.03 -7.00
CA ASP A 702 0.24 15.58 -5.66
C ASP A 702 0.61 14.53 -4.61
N GLY A 703 0.90 13.30 -5.05
CA GLY A 703 1.10 12.16 -4.17
C GLY A 703 -0.20 11.44 -3.78
N ASN A 704 -1.38 11.94 -4.17
CA ASN A 704 -2.66 11.36 -3.78
C ASN A 704 -3.36 10.67 -4.97
N ILE A 705 -3.40 9.34 -4.90
CA ILE A 705 -4.05 8.48 -5.90
C ILE A 705 -5.54 8.82 -6.05
N ARG A 706 -6.23 9.19 -4.96
CA ARG A 706 -7.65 9.57 -5.00
C ARG A 706 -7.87 10.82 -5.85
N THR A 707 -7.07 11.85 -5.64
CA THR A 707 -7.22 13.13 -6.36
C THR A 707 -7.04 12.91 -7.85
N ASP A 708 -5.99 12.19 -8.22
CA ASP A 708 -5.67 11.89 -9.61
C ASP A 708 -6.73 11.00 -10.27
N PHE A 709 -7.22 9.97 -9.57
CA PHE A 709 -8.30 9.13 -10.08
C PHE A 709 -9.62 9.89 -10.29
N ILE A 710 -10.01 10.78 -9.36
CA ILE A 710 -11.20 11.61 -9.53
C ILE A 710 -11.05 12.55 -10.74
N LYS A 711 -9.86 13.12 -10.97
CA LYS A 711 -9.58 13.92 -12.17
C LYS A 711 -9.80 13.09 -13.44
N LYS A 712 -9.33 11.85 -13.47
CA LYS A 712 -9.57 10.93 -14.59
C LYS A 712 -11.05 10.62 -14.80
N LEU A 713 -11.79 10.27 -13.74
CA LEU A 713 -13.24 10.02 -13.82
C LEU A 713 -13.99 11.20 -14.44
N LYS A 714 -13.65 12.43 -14.02
CA LYS A 714 -14.25 13.65 -14.58
C LYS A 714 -13.87 13.87 -16.04
N LYS A 715 -12.59 13.70 -16.38
CA LYS A 715 -12.08 13.85 -17.76
C LYS A 715 -12.79 12.88 -18.72
N ASP A 716 -13.02 11.66 -18.28
CA ASP A 716 -13.64 10.61 -19.07
C ASP A 716 -15.18 10.65 -18.99
N ASN A 717 -15.76 11.65 -18.30
CA ASN A 717 -17.19 11.79 -18.04
C ASN A 717 -17.84 10.54 -17.43
N LEU A 718 -17.10 9.83 -16.59
CA LEU A 718 -17.54 8.59 -15.98
C LEU A 718 -18.19 8.87 -14.62
N ILE A 719 -19.50 8.65 -14.52
CA ILE A 719 -20.28 8.83 -13.29
C ILE A 719 -20.15 7.58 -12.42
N THR A 720 -19.94 7.78 -11.12
CA THR A 720 -19.87 6.70 -10.13
C THR A 720 -20.78 6.97 -8.93
N VAL A 721 -21.02 5.97 -8.08
CA VAL A 721 -21.91 6.12 -6.92
C VAL A 721 -21.30 7.04 -5.85
N LYS A 722 -20.00 6.92 -5.58
CA LYS A 722 -19.34 7.64 -4.47
C LYS A 722 -18.33 8.69 -4.89
N LEU A 723 -17.40 8.36 -5.79
CA LEU A 723 -16.21 9.17 -6.09
C LEU A 723 -16.49 10.31 -7.08
N ASN A 724 -17.36 10.10 -8.08
CA ASN A 724 -17.79 11.09 -9.04
C ASN A 724 -19.32 11.01 -9.28
N PRO A 725 -20.15 11.31 -8.28
CA PRO A 725 -21.60 11.22 -8.40
C PRO A 725 -22.17 12.32 -9.29
N ASN A 726 -23.35 12.08 -9.85
CA ASN A 726 -24.15 13.13 -10.48
C ASN A 726 -24.38 14.26 -9.48
N LYS A 727 -24.16 15.50 -9.92
CA LYS A 727 -24.58 16.69 -9.17
C LYS A 727 -26.10 16.69 -9.14
N LYS A 728 -26.69 16.25 -8.03
CA LYS A 728 -28.11 16.44 -7.74
C LYS A 728 -28.31 17.72 -6.94
#